data_AF-A0A4Y2ECN0-F1
#
_entry.id   AF-A0A4Y2ECN0-F1
#
_cell.length_a   1.000
_cell.length_b   1.000
_cell.length_c   1.000
_cell.angle_alpha   90.00
_cell.angle_beta   90.00
_cell.angle_gamma   90.00
#
_symmetry.space_group_name_H-M   'P 1'
#
loop_
_entity.id
_entity.type
_entity.pdbx_description
1 polymer ?
#
loop_
_entity_poly.entity_id
_entity_poly.type
_entity_poly.pdbx_seq_one_letter_code
_entity_poly.pdbx_strand_id
1 'polypeptide(L)'
;MVLSFIVTLFTAPLEFLYWIKWAIAYVAIRIHNAFHSRRFDLYDFRVENDPVKLAFLVPQEEKDLESPHPDSHLLEHADEVAFYGVNSKSECLLVRIARGVNQVADAWVYLKLSNGKTYSLTETMGYQQSSDGIDHTFSCGKLQMHYLSPMRKWRIFYCGMLKEISESRKDAEEVVFVKFVFLWKASSDVYDCTLDTNPEGFADAMARSEWKVPFVPPIKKFTEALNFYAQTGVVTGTVSINDEPEYEMYLFGEKMRSLGKSATIAGCKFTTILGSIPANGLSFHLSHASAPYMFKNAPFGFVVDPDGNLWLLKELDINIKPFTVKRTGSSFRAGFEAGEPYEIYGNIAEPIVFYSGQGWSGFLELSYIEFTYKNRKGSGLILTGEVYKEPKSPPKLLPSLEPPKIVPLTLPFSDEASHFGEISGGKGSSLGKLTQLSNEDKTFIVPKGIIVTTSAYAEFLTPEIHEAVKHLEDIAYGNETGDLRVACKKVSRIVENTLLPKKICHSIIEDLKEVFKDEVNQKRFAVRSSATGEDTSAMSAAGQMDTFLGVQGIREIFSAVKKCWASQFGHIAVEYKRRYGQVLNSPMAVVIQEMVACEVSGVMFTCDPVTNNPSIITITANYGLGETVVSGTVEPDTFTLKRKETGRLEMESVILGSKHQRIVMQESGGTITEDLGENSKNESCLTKETAITLAKLGIKIEKYYKSSRDIEWGILNNKINILQSRPVTNAAAETDEEIKHEFDSPLRCENEFVSVANIGEVMPGAKSPLGIDHTMKFFGGAIQKQAYEKGFVDNLFKSKYFQPGILTFCNHMMMTVVETITRYGVNTPASKGFMISIYGRILDDPELMDYAYEKVKEGVQQSWFFNLRYYWDLFFFDYTLPKIKKKIFDYHMGFLKHKTAKETFEAILNCCSDFDDAAKKHMECTENSSNWNMSMFSILCKTKETVDNDIYSDFARFLASSSNVESADVPQAMQEVANQIVKDIGAEKFKAMSVEEAEEWLQTSPTTAGHKFRKFLARHGHRCLKEFDVRSITWGMDPKLLIKLLQNLAGIGKEETKKEDDSIDKIFSQLNVPLTFMSKLMLRFVVPNCRRGVRARETSKSILIKAMDNWRKGFCRLGKQMVSEGRLPDEELIFFLTLDEINDLLNTRSPSIITRAIHRKKLHPTVDNFRFPEISKGLPKPINYEEESSENYEFVADLTMKGIPVSQGVTKGYARVAMTLDEAAHLKVSRYSLNSS
;
A
#
# COMPACT_ATOMS: atom_id res chain seq x y z
N MET A 1 -43.27 47.57 17.45
CA MET A 1 -42.08 48.05 16.70
C MET A 1 -41.49 46.93 15.82
N VAL A 2 -41.15 45.76 16.37
CA VAL A 2 -40.68 44.58 15.60
C VAL A 2 -41.70 44.10 14.55
N LEU A 3 -42.99 44.01 14.88
CA LEU A 3 -44.04 43.66 13.90
C LEU A 3 -44.15 44.67 12.74
N SER A 4 -43.97 45.97 13.01
CA SER A 4 -44.03 47.01 11.99
C SER A 4 -42.83 46.91 11.05
N PHE A 5 -41.64 46.64 11.58
CA PHE A 5 -40.42 46.43 10.79
C PHE A 5 -40.52 45.18 9.90
N ILE A 6 -41.12 44.10 10.43
CA ILE A 6 -41.38 42.86 9.67
C ILE A 6 -42.35 43.12 8.51
N VAL A 7 -43.46 43.84 8.75
CA VAL A 7 -44.44 44.16 7.70
C VAL A 7 -43.84 45.04 6.60
N THR A 8 -42.98 46.02 6.94
CA THR A 8 -42.29 46.86 5.95
C THR A 8 -41.27 46.07 5.12
N LEU A 9 -40.59 45.06 5.71
CA LEU A 9 -39.70 44.17 4.96
C LEU A 9 -40.45 43.29 3.95
N PHE A 10 -41.66 42.82 4.27
CA PHE A 10 -42.48 42.03 3.34
C PHE A 10 -43.01 42.83 2.14
N THR A 11 -42.97 44.17 2.20
CA THR A 11 -43.33 45.08 1.10
C THR A 11 -42.12 45.64 0.33
N ALA A 12 -40.89 45.24 0.70
CA ALA A 12 -39.68 45.76 0.08
C ALA A 12 -39.41 45.13 -1.30
N PRO A 13 -38.72 45.83 -2.22
CA PRO A 13 -38.33 45.29 -3.52
C PRO A 13 -37.54 43.98 -3.37
N LEU A 14 -37.75 43.03 -4.28
CA LEU A 14 -37.07 41.72 -4.28
C LEU A 14 -35.54 41.85 -4.21
N GLU A 15 -34.96 42.87 -4.84
CA GLU A 15 -33.52 43.16 -4.78
C GLU A 15 -33.05 43.55 -3.38
N PHE A 16 -33.85 44.32 -2.63
CA PHE A 16 -33.49 44.72 -1.27
C PHE A 16 -33.51 43.51 -0.31
N LEU A 17 -34.53 42.65 -0.45
CA LEU A 17 -34.62 41.41 0.31
C LEU A 17 -33.47 40.44 0.00
N TYR A 18 -33.05 40.38 -1.28
CA TYR A 18 -31.89 39.60 -1.69
C TYR A 18 -30.61 40.06 -0.97
N TRP A 19 -30.28 41.35 -0.99
CA TRP A 19 -29.06 41.87 -0.37
C TRP A 19 -29.05 41.70 1.16
N ILE A 20 -30.20 41.82 1.82
CA ILE A 20 -30.32 41.51 3.25
C ILE A 20 -30.03 40.03 3.51
N LYS A 21 -30.66 39.11 2.75
CA LYS A 21 -30.40 37.67 2.89
C LYS A 21 -28.93 37.35 2.64
N TRP A 22 -28.34 37.96 1.62
CA TRP A 22 -26.93 37.79 1.28
C TRP A 22 -26.02 38.20 2.44
N ALA A 23 -26.21 39.40 3.00
CA ALA A 23 -25.40 39.89 4.11
C ALA A 23 -25.52 38.98 5.35
N ILE A 24 -26.74 38.53 5.68
CA ILE A 24 -26.98 37.61 6.80
C ILE A 24 -26.28 36.26 6.55
N ALA A 25 -26.43 35.68 5.35
CA ALA A 25 -25.82 34.40 5.01
C ALA A 25 -24.28 34.51 5.03
N TYR A 26 -23.71 35.56 4.43
CA TYR A 26 -22.26 35.80 4.41
C TYR A 26 -21.67 35.89 5.82
N VAL A 27 -22.27 36.69 6.69
CA VAL A 27 -21.83 36.82 8.09
C VAL A 27 -21.98 35.49 8.83
N ALA A 28 -23.08 34.78 8.63
CA ALA A 28 -23.31 33.48 9.28
C ALA A 28 -22.28 32.42 8.84
N ILE A 29 -21.92 32.35 7.56
CA ILE A 29 -20.87 31.46 7.04
C ILE A 29 -19.51 31.83 7.65
N ARG A 30 -19.15 33.12 7.68
CA ARG A 30 -17.87 33.57 8.25
C ARG A 30 -17.76 33.28 9.74
N ILE A 31 -18.84 33.47 10.49
CA ILE A 31 -18.92 33.10 11.91
C ILE A 31 -18.78 31.57 12.05
N HIS A 32 -19.52 30.79 11.26
CA HIS A 32 -19.42 29.33 11.29
C HIS A 32 -17.98 28.86 11.05
N ASN A 33 -17.33 29.34 9.98
CA ASN A 33 -15.96 28.98 9.63
C ASN A 33 -14.93 29.43 10.68
N ALA A 34 -15.19 30.51 11.43
CA ALA A 34 -14.29 30.96 12.50
C ALA A 34 -14.38 30.11 13.77
N PHE A 35 -15.53 29.47 14.02
CA PHE A 35 -15.76 28.63 15.20
C PHE A 35 -15.47 27.13 14.97
N HIS A 36 -15.16 26.71 13.74
CA HIS A 36 -14.88 25.32 13.39
C HIS A 36 -13.48 25.17 12.80
N SER A 37 -12.71 24.20 13.30
CA SER A 37 -11.40 23.84 12.75
C SER A 37 -11.55 23.02 11.46
N ARG A 38 -10.64 23.23 10.50
CA ARG A 38 -10.56 22.38 9.30
C ARG A 38 -10.29 20.93 9.69
N ARG A 39 -11.09 20.01 9.15
CA ARG A 39 -11.06 18.57 9.47
C ARG A 39 -9.71 17.92 9.18
N PHE A 40 -9.03 18.38 8.12
CA PHE A 40 -7.77 17.81 7.61
C PHE A 40 -6.52 18.63 8.03
N ASP A 41 -6.65 19.49 9.03
CA ASP A 41 -5.50 20.19 9.62
C ASP A 41 -4.88 19.39 10.77
N LEU A 42 -4.51 18.15 10.46
CA LEU A 42 -4.08 17.16 11.45
C LEU A 42 -2.57 17.15 11.66
N TYR A 43 -1.77 17.63 10.70
CA TYR A 43 -0.31 17.60 10.72
C TYR A 43 0.27 18.96 11.12
N ASP A 44 1.34 18.94 11.92
CA ASP A 44 2.10 20.13 12.29
C ASP A 44 3.59 19.82 12.35
N PHE A 45 4.31 20.14 11.29
CA PHE A 45 5.75 19.87 11.14
C PHE A 45 6.67 20.75 12.01
N ARG A 46 6.09 21.56 12.91
CA ARG A 46 6.83 22.42 13.85
C ARG A 46 7.00 21.79 15.22
N VAL A 47 6.17 20.79 15.54
CA VAL A 47 6.26 20.11 16.84
C VAL A 47 7.48 19.19 16.88
N GLU A 48 7.86 18.77 18.08
CA GLU A 48 8.93 17.81 18.30
C GLU A 48 8.36 16.56 18.97
N ASN A 49 8.86 15.39 18.58
CA ASN A 49 8.61 14.09 19.20
C ASN A 49 7.13 13.66 19.18
N ASP A 50 6.35 14.15 18.22
CA ASP A 50 4.98 13.71 18.00
C ASP A 50 4.89 12.99 16.64
N PRO A 51 4.87 11.64 16.63
CA PRO A 51 4.89 10.86 15.40
C PRO A 51 3.62 11.03 14.56
N VAL A 52 2.48 11.42 15.14
CA VAL A 52 1.24 11.62 14.38
C VAL A 52 1.27 12.98 13.69
N LYS A 53 1.61 14.04 14.43
CA LYS A 53 1.73 15.40 13.87
C LYS A 53 2.83 15.52 12.81
N LEU A 54 3.89 14.72 12.93
CA LEU A 54 5.00 14.64 11.98
C LEU A 54 4.77 13.62 10.85
N ALA A 55 3.56 13.05 10.72
CA ALA A 55 3.18 12.10 9.67
C ALA A 55 3.98 10.78 9.65
N PHE A 56 4.60 10.38 10.76
CA PHE A 56 5.20 9.05 10.91
C PHE A 56 4.14 7.96 11.06
N LEU A 57 3.02 8.27 11.72
CA LEU A 57 1.83 7.43 11.82
C LEU A 57 0.61 8.18 11.28
N VAL A 58 -0.33 7.44 10.70
CA VAL A 58 -1.60 8.00 10.25
C VAL A 58 -2.51 8.31 11.45
N PRO A 59 -3.09 9.53 11.54
CA PRO A 59 -4.05 9.89 12.59
C PRO A 59 -5.28 8.99 12.60
N GLN A 60 -5.85 8.72 13.77
CA GLN A 60 -7.06 7.91 13.91
C GLN A 60 -8.25 8.55 13.19
N GLU A 61 -8.32 9.88 13.16
CA GLU A 61 -9.37 10.64 12.48
C GLU A 61 -9.42 10.34 10.98
N GLU A 62 -8.27 10.16 10.32
CA GLU A 62 -8.24 9.76 8.90
C GLU A 62 -8.69 8.32 8.70
N LYS A 63 -8.29 7.41 9.61
CA LYS A 63 -8.74 6.01 9.59
C LYS A 63 -10.26 5.91 9.74
N ASP A 64 -10.83 6.68 10.66
CA ASP A 64 -12.28 6.71 10.93
C ASP A 64 -13.06 7.28 9.73
N LEU A 65 -12.54 8.34 9.09
CA LEU A 65 -13.18 8.98 7.94
C LEU A 65 -13.17 8.13 6.67
N GLU A 66 -12.12 7.33 6.46
CA GLU A 66 -12.00 6.45 5.30
C GLU A 66 -12.66 5.08 5.55
N SER A 67 -12.88 4.69 6.81
CA SER A 67 -13.50 3.42 7.18
C SER A 67 -15.00 3.35 6.87
N PRO A 68 -15.53 2.13 6.60
CA PRO A 68 -16.95 1.88 6.62
C PRO A 68 -17.55 2.23 8.00
N HIS A 69 -18.58 3.08 8.04
CA HIS A 69 -19.24 3.49 9.27
C HIS A 69 -20.25 2.43 9.79
N PRO A 70 -20.59 2.41 11.09
CA PRO A 70 -21.59 1.46 11.61
C PRO A 70 -22.98 1.69 11.01
N ASP A 71 -23.83 0.66 10.97
CA ASP A 71 -25.20 0.75 10.41
C ASP A 71 -26.05 1.87 11.06
N SER A 72 -25.78 2.23 12.32
CA SER A 72 -26.43 3.36 12.98
C SER A 72 -26.20 4.70 12.27
N HIS A 73 -25.05 4.88 11.61
CA HIS A 73 -24.73 6.05 10.78
C HIS A 73 -25.58 6.09 9.51
N LEU A 74 -25.75 4.92 8.88
CA LEU A 74 -26.44 4.72 7.59
C LEU A 74 -27.96 4.99 7.66
N LEU A 75 -28.54 5.11 8.85
CA LEU A 75 -29.95 5.46 9.04
C LEU A 75 -30.27 6.87 8.55
N GLU A 76 -29.32 7.81 8.68
CA GLU A 76 -29.52 9.21 8.34
C GLU A 76 -28.47 9.78 7.37
N HIS A 77 -27.29 9.14 7.29
CA HIS A 77 -26.15 9.65 6.54
C HIS A 77 -25.75 8.70 5.42
N ALA A 78 -25.20 9.28 4.36
CA ALA A 78 -24.51 8.54 3.33
C ALA A 78 -23.20 7.93 3.88
N ASP A 79 -22.80 6.84 3.26
CA ASP A 79 -21.46 6.29 3.37
C ASP A 79 -21.07 5.76 1.99
N GLU A 80 -20.58 6.69 1.16
CA GLU A 80 -20.33 6.47 -0.26
C GLU A 80 -18.91 6.82 -0.67
N VAL A 81 -18.24 5.90 -1.38
CA VAL A 81 -16.89 6.07 -1.93
C VAL A 81 -16.95 5.88 -3.43
N ALA A 82 -16.28 6.76 -4.16
CA ALA A 82 -16.19 6.69 -5.61
C ALA A 82 -14.79 7.04 -6.09
N PHE A 83 -14.37 6.40 -7.19
CA PHE A 83 -13.12 6.67 -7.88
C PHE A 83 -13.42 6.86 -9.36
N TYR A 84 -12.84 7.89 -9.96
CA TYR A 84 -12.82 8.03 -11.41
C TYR A 84 -11.39 8.19 -11.92
N GLY A 85 -11.16 7.84 -13.18
CA GLY A 85 -9.92 8.14 -13.88
C GLY A 85 -10.11 8.15 -15.39
N VAL A 86 -9.35 9.00 -16.09
CA VAL A 86 -9.30 9.10 -17.55
C VAL A 86 -7.85 9.27 -18.04
N ASN A 87 -7.57 9.01 -19.31
CA ASN A 87 -6.27 9.32 -19.91
C ASN A 87 -6.38 9.80 -21.37
N SER A 88 -5.25 10.05 -22.03
CA SER A 88 -5.21 10.54 -23.41
C SER A 88 -5.66 9.52 -24.47
N LYS A 89 -5.76 8.23 -24.10
CA LYS A 89 -6.25 7.14 -24.96
C LYS A 89 -7.77 7.00 -24.94
N SER A 90 -8.47 7.94 -24.29
CA SER A 90 -9.93 7.90 -24.05
C SER A 90 -10.38 6.66 -23.26
N GLU A 91 -9.47 6.10 -22.45
CA GLU A 91 -9.82 5.11 -21.43
C GLU A 91 -10.48 5.82 -20.25
N CYS A 92 -11.41 5.12 -19.58
CA CYS A 92 -12.14 5.67 -18.45
C CYS A 92 -12.46 4.57 -17.44
N LEU A 93 -12.36 4.90 -16.15
CA LEU A 93 -12.91 4.11 -15.06
C LEU A 93 -13.80 5.03 -14.22
N LEU A 94 -15.00 4.55 -13.86
CA LEU A 94 -15.76 5.04 -12.71
C LEU A 94 -16.21 3.82 -11.91
N VAL A 95 -15.86 3.81 -10.63
CA VAL A 95 -16.37 2.83 -9.68
C VAL A 95 -16.92 3.54 -8.45
N ARG A 96 -18.02 3.04 -7.91
CA ARG A 96 -18.69 3.63 -6.74
C ARG A 96 -19.29 2.53 -5.89
N ILE A 97 -19.20 2.66 -4.57
CA ILE A 97 -19.96 1.87 -3.59
C ILE A 97 -20.64 2.83 -2.64
N ALA A 98 -21.96 2.69 -2.48
CA ALA A 98 -22.72 3.32 -1.40
C ALA A 98 -23.37 2.27 -0.52
N ARG A 99 -23.15 2.40 0.78
CA ARG A 99 -23.65 1.46 1.77
C ARG A 99 -25.06 1.83 2.23
N GLY A 100 -25.81 0.79 2.60
CA GLY A 100 -27.10 0.87 3.24
C GLY A 100 -27.15 -0.03 4.48
N VAL A 101 -28.21 0.11 5.26
CA VAL A 101 -28.43 -0.69 6.47
C VAL A 101 -28.68 -2.18 6.14
N ASN A 102 -28.47 -3.05 7.13
CA ASN A 102 -28.71 -4.50 7.03
C ASN A 102 -27.83 -5.18 5.97
N GLN A 103 -26.57 -4.71 5.83
CA GLN A 103 -25.56 -5.24 4.90
C GLN A 103 -25.98 -5.19 3.41
N VAL A 104 -26.79 -4.21 3.02
CA VAL A 104 -27.13 -3.97 1.62
C VAL A 104 -26.25 -2.83 1.11
N ALA A 105 -25.75 -2.94 -0.12
CA ALA A 105 -25.00 -1.88 -0.77
C ALA A 105 -25.43 -1.73 -2.24
N ASP A 106 -25.08 -0.59 -2.81
CA ASP A 106 -25.25 -0.28 -4.22
C ASP A 106 -23.88 0.05 -4.81
N ALA A 107 -23.61 -0.42 -6.03
CA ALA A 107 -22.34 -0.24 -6.70
C ALA A 107 -22.48 0.05 -8.18
N TRP A 108 -21.59 0.91 -8.67
CA TRP A 108 -21.44 1.20 -10.09
C TRP A 108 -20.05 0.79 -10.54
N VAL A 109 -19.98 0.21 -11.73
CA VAL A 109 -18.74 0.00 -12.49
C VAL A 109 -19.02 0.48 -13.89
N TYR A 110 -18.19 1.38 -14.36
CA TYR A 110 -18.11 1.81 -15.75
C TYR A 110 -16.63 1.78 -16.15
N LEU A 111 -16.30 0.90 -17.08
CA LEU A 111 -14.94 0.75 -17.60
C LEU A 111 -14.99 0.93 -19.12
N LYS A 112 -14.19 1.84 -19.65
CA LYS A 112 -13.98 2.06 -21.08
C LYS A 112 -12.53 1.80 -21.42
N LEU A 113 -12.29 0.89 -22.37
CA LEU A 113 -10.94 0.58 -22.87
C LEU A 113 -10.62 1.39 -24.12
N SER A 114 -9.34 1.45 -24.50
CA SER A 114 -8.86 2.23 -25.66
C SER A 114 -9.43 1.78 -27.00
N ASN A 115 -10.00 0.57 -27.07
CA ASN A 115 -10.68 0.03 -28.26
C ASN A 115 -12.13 0.53 -28.40
N GLY A 116 -12.61 1.38 -27.48
CA GLY A 116 -13.97 1.93 -27.48
C GLY A 116 -15.03 1.03 -26.83
N LYS A 117 -14.69 -0.20 -26.45
CA LYS A 117 -15.63 -1.09 -25.72
C LYS A 117 -15.86 -0.58 -24.31
N THR A 118 -17.11 -0.70 -23.85
CA THR A 118 -17.51 -0.30 -22.50
C THR A 118 -18.08 -1.48 -21.73
N TYR A 119 -17.81 -1.51 -20.43
CA TYR A 119 -18.19 -2.58 -19.51
C TYR A 119 -18.90 -1.99 -18.30
N SER A 120 -20.05 -2.55 -17.93
CA SER A 120 -20.83 -2.07 -16.79
C SER A 120 -21.57 -3.17 -16.04
N LEU A 121 -21.94 -2.90 -14.79
CA LEU A 121 -22.75 -3.82 -13.98
C LEU A 121 -24.18 -3.92 -14.53
N THR A 122 -24.72 -5.14 -14.59
CA THR A 122 -26.14 -5.39 -14.88
C THR A 122 -27.01 -5.18 -13.64
N GLU A 123 -26.55 -5.67 -12.49
CA GLU A 123 -27.16 -5.47 -11.18
C GLU A 123 -26.26 -4.54 -10.34
N THR A 124 -26.82 -3.41 -9.89
CA THR A 124 -26.06 -2.43 -9.08
C THR A 124 -26.20 -2.70 -7.59
N MET A 125 -27.32 -3.29 -7.15
CA MET A 125 -27.52 -3.65 -5.74
C MET A 125 -26.96 -5.03 -5.41
N GLY A 126 -26.28 -5.11 -4.28
CA GLY A 126 -25.71 -6.34 -3.78
C GLY A 126 -25.60 -6.34 -2.27
N TYR A 127 -24.95 -7.37 -1.75
CA TYR A 127 -24.65 -7.46 -0.34
C TYR A 127 -23.24 -6.95 -0.04
N GLN A 128 -23.12 -6.29 1.10
CA GLN A 128 -21.84 -6.02 1.73
C GLN A 128 -21.35 -7.29 2.43
N GLN A 129 -20.08 -7.62 2.26
CA GLN A 129 -19.44 -8.67 3.04
C GLN A 129 -19.32 -8.19 4.49
N SER A 130 -19.63 -9.08 5.44
CA SER A 130 -19.45 -8.81 6.86
C SER A 130 -17.97 -8.53 7.11
N SER A 131 -17.61 -7.31 7.50
CA SER A 131 -16.31 -7.03 8.06
C SER A 131 -16.38 -7.39 9.55
N ASP A 132 -15.46 -8.22 10.03
CA ASP A 132 -15.35 -8.58 11.45
C ASP A 132 -14.80 -7.40 12.28
N GLY A 133 -15.16 -6.16 11.93
CA GLY A 133 -14.67 -4.91 12.51
C GLY A 133 -13.23 -4.52 12.15
N ILE A 134 -12.42 -5.46 11.64
CA ILE A 134 -10.99 -5.27 11.35
C ILE A 134 -10.74 -4.93 9.87
N ASP A 135 -11.59 -5.42 8.96
CA ASP A 135 -11.41 -5.21 7.53
C ASP A 135 -12.03 -3.88 7.09
N HIS A 136 -11.15 -2.92 6.79
CA HIS A 136 -11.44 -1.57 6.32
C HIS A 136 -11.96 -1.51 4.86
N THR A 137 -12.97 -2.33 4.56
CA THR A 137 -13.38 -2.69 3.20
C THR A 137 -14.80 -2.24 2.88
N PHE A 138 -14.95 -1.51 1.77
CA PHE A 138 -16.23 -1.32 1.09
C PHE A 138 -16.44 -2.48 0.13
N SER A 139 -17.61 -3.10 0.17
CA SER A 139 -17.94 -4.18 -0.76
C SER A 139 -19.39 -4.14 -1.18
N CYS A 140 -19.63 -4.52 -2.43
CA CYS A 140 -20.94 -4.77 -2.98
C CYS A 140 -20.81 -5.87 -4.03
N GLY A 141 -21.33 -7.06 -3.72
CA GLY A 141 -21.19 -8.22 -4.59
C GLY A 141 -19.73 -8.60 -4.82
N LYS A 142 -19.23 -8.43 -6.05
CA LYS A 142 -17.86 -8.79 -6.47
C LYS A 142 -16.89 -7.60 -6.52
N LEU A 143 -17.39 -6.37 -6.30
CA LEU A 143 -16.56 -5.18 -6.19
C LEU A 143 -16.14 -4.98 -4.73
N GLN A 144 -14.85 -4.77 -4.52
CA GLN A 144 -14.27 -4.44 -3.22
C GLN A 144 -13.35 -3.22 -3.35
N MET A 145 -13.38 -2.34 -2.36
CA MET A 145 -12.48 -1.20 -2.23
C MET A 145 -11.91 -1.17 -0.82
N HIS A 146 -10.59 -1.18 -0.71
CA HIS A 146 -9.85 -1.23 0.55
C HIS A 146 -8.97 0.00 0.63
N TYR A 147 -8.99 0.76 1.72
CA TYR A 147 -7.89 1.69 1.92
C TYR A 147 -6.66 0.89 2.37
N LEU A 148 -5.51 1.19 1.78
CA LEU A 148 -4.22 0.64 2.21
C LEU A 148 -3.46 1.64 3.08
N SER A 149 -3.65 2.93 2.81
CA SER A 149 -3.21 4.06 3.64
C SER A 149 -4.27 5.15 3.52
N PRO A 150 -4.98 5.52 4.59
CA PRO A 150 -6.00 6.57 4.56
C PRO A 150 -5.51 7.84 3.85
N MET A 151 -6.39 8.45 3.04
CA MET A 151 -6.13 9.68 2.26
C MET A 151 -4.96 9.61 1.26
N ARG A 152 -4.34 8.44 1.06
CA ARG A 152 -3.10 8.30 0.27
C ARG A 152 -3.15 7.18 -0.74
N LYS A 153 -3.64 6.00 -0.34
CA LYS A 153 -3.58 4.78 -1.15
C LYS A 153 -4.79 3.89 -0.93
N TRP A 154 -5.42 3.48 -2.01
CA TRP A 154 -6.56 2.58 -2.04
C TRP A 154 -6.35 1.46 -3.04
N ARG A 155 -6.90 0.28 -2.74
CA ARG A 155 -6.98 -0.87 -3.64
C ARG A 155 -8.42 -1.07 -4.07
N ILE A 156 -8.65 -1.21 -5.37
CA ILE A 156 -9.96 -1.41 -5.99
C ILE A 156 -9.89 -2.73 -6.75
N PHE A 157 -10.71 -3.69 -6.35
CA PHE A 157 -10.68 -5.05 -6.88
C PHE A 157 -12.07 -5.45 -7.39
N TYR A 158 -12.12 -6.04 -8.57
CA TYR A 158 -13.32 -6.65 -9.13
C TYR A 158 -13.00 -7.98 -9.82
N CYS A 159 -13.83 -8.99 -9.58
CA CYS A 159 -13.74 -10.28 -10.26
C CYS A 159 -15.15 -10.85 -10.45
N GLY A 160 -15.75 -10.59 -11.61
CA GLY A 160 -17.17 -10.87 -11.84
C GLY A 160 -17.60 -10.71 -13.29
N MET A 161 -18.91 -10.73 -13.52
CA MET A 161 -19.50 -10.60 -14.86
C MET A 161 -19.93 -9.14 -15.12
N LEU A 162 -19.48 -8.58 -16.24
CA LEU A 162 -19.91 -7.25 -16.71
C LEU A 162 -20.58 -7.36 -18.08
N LYS A 163 -21.54 -6.47 -18.33
CA LYS A 163 -22.15 -6.27 -19.64
C LYS A 163 -21.22 -5.47 -20.54
N GLU A 164 -20.80 -6.05 -21.65
CA GLU A 164 -20.06 -5.41 -22.73
C GLU A 164 -21.03 -4.72 -23.70
N ILE A 165 -20.73 -3.47 -24.06
CA ILE A 165 -21.40 -2.73 -25.13
C ILE A 165 -20.32 -2.25 -26.12
N SER A 166 -20.48 -2.65 -27.38
CA SER A 166 -19.60 -2.24 -28.49
C SER A 166 -20.16 -1.01 -29.21
N GLU A 167 -19.33 0.02 -29.40
CA GLU A 167 -19.69 1.22 -30.17
C GLU A 167 -20.10 0.90 -31.64
N SER A 168 -19.63 -0.24 -32.18
CA SER A 168 -19.90 -0.69 -33.56
C SER A 168 -21.16 -1.55 -33.73
N ARG A 169 -21.67 -2.16 -32.65
CA ARG A 169 -22.87 -3.01 -32.62
C ARG A 169 -23.65 -2.76 -31.34
N LYS A 170 -24.40 -1.66 -31.30
CA LYS A 170 -25.24 -1.30 -30.13
C LYS A 170 -26.32 -2.34 -29.80
N ASP A 171 -26.68 -3.20 -30.76
CA ASP A 171 -27.75 -4.20 -30.61
C ASP A 171 -27.28 -5.57 -30.08
N ALA A 172 -25.96 -5.78 -29.91
CA ALA A 172 -25.40 -7.03 -29.42
C ALA A 172 -24.83 -6.81 -28.01
N GLU A 173 -25.65 -7.09 -27.00
CA GLU A 173 -25.23 -7.08 -25.59
C GLU A 173 -24.66 -8.47 -25.24
N GLU A 174 -23.40 -8.50 -24.79
CA GLU A 174 -22.74 -9.73 -24.33
C GLU A 174 -22.31 -9.55 -22.87
N VAL A 175 -22.42 -10.61 -22.07
CA VAL A 175 -21.94 -10.61 -20.68
C VAL A 175 -20.64 -11.39 -20.64
N VAL A 176 -19.57 -10.73 -20.20
CA VAL A 176 -18.20 -11.26 -20.20
C VAL A 176 -17.64 -11.31 -18.80
N PHE A 177 -16.70 -12.23 -18.55
CA PHE A 177 -15.98 -12.29 -17.30
C PHE A 177 -14.90 -11.21 -17.29
N VAL A 178 -14.88 -10.37 -16.27
CA VAL A 178 -13.91 -9.28 -16.12
C VAL A 178 -13.25 -9.38 -14.76
N LYS A 179 -11.92 -9.28 -14.76
CA LYS A 179 -11.12 -9.09 -13.57
C LYS A 179 -10.36 -7.78 -13.72
N PHE A 180 -10.39 -6.94 -12.70
CA PHE A 180 -9.47 -5.82 -12.63
C PHE A 180 -8.99 -5.59 -11.20
N VAL A 181 -7.76 -5.13 -11.10
CA VAL A 181 -7.19 -4.66 -9.84
C VAL A 181 -6.49 -3.34 -10.09
N PHE A 182 -6.91 -2.32 -9.35
CA PHE A 182 -6.35 -0.98 -9.44
C PHE A 182 -5.87 -0.49 -8.08
N LEU A 183 -4.77 0.25 -8.08
CA LEU A 183 -4.31 1.07 -6.98
C LEU A 183 -4.65 2.53 -7.30
N TRP A 184 -5.38 3.19 -6.42
CA TRP A 184 -5.55 4.63 -6.45
C TRP A 184 -4.57 5.30 -5.49
N LYS A 185 -3.90 6.38 -5.93
CA LYS A 185 -2.88 7.09 -5.17
C LYS A 185 -3.09 8.60 -5.25
N ALA A 186 -3.05 9.28 -4.10
CA ALA A 186 -3.30 10.72 -4.01
C ALA A 186 -2.22 11.57 -4.71
N SER A 187 -2.63 12.54 -5.52
CA SER A 187 -1.77 13.51 -6.20
C SER A 187 -2.07 14.97 -5.84
N SER A 188 -3.02 15.22 -4.94
CA SER A 188 -3.34 16.54 -4.37
C SER A 188 -3.56 16.49 -2.86
N ASP A 189 -3.68 17.66 -2.24
CA ASP A 189 -4.35 17.78 -0.93
C ASP A 189 -5.86 17.54 -1.05
N VAL A 190 -6.53 17.41 0.10
CA VAL A 190 -7.96 17.13 0.19
C VAL A 190 -8.77 18.43 0.10
N TYR A 191 -9.80 18.44 -0.75
CA TYR A 191 -10.87 19.45 -0.75
C TYR A 191 -12.00 19.00 0.17
N ASP A 192 -12.32 19.77 1.22
CA ASP A 192 -13.42 19.51 2.15
C ASP A 192 -14.56 20.53 1.95
N CYS A 193 -15.66 20.13 1.32
CA CYS A 193 -16.75 21.05 1.01
C CYS A 193 -17.45 21.62 2.27
N THR A 194 -17.23 21.05 3.46
CA THR A 194 -17.82 21.59 4.70
C THR A 194 -17.18 22.89 5.16
N LEU A 195 -15.90 23.13 4.86
CA LEU A 195 -15.16 24.31 5.33
C LEU A 195 -14.33 25.01 4.24
N ASP A 196 -13.98 24.32 3.15
CA ASP A 196 -13.31 24.90 1.98
C ASP A 196 -14.34 25.57 1.05
N THR A 197 -15.08 26.51 1.61
CA THR A 197 -16.21 27.17 0.96
C THR A 197 -15.81 28.49 0.31
N ASN A 198 -16.40 28.86 -0.83
CA ASN A 198 -16.47 30.26 -1.27
C ASN A 198 -17.63 30.98 -0.52
N PRO A 199 -17.35 31.81 0.51
CA PRO A 199 -18.42 32.39 1.32
C PRO A 199 -19.33 33.32 0.52
N GLU A 200 -18.80 33.98 -0.52
CA GLU A 200 -19.55 34.92 -1.36
C GLU A 200 -20.51 34.18 -2.28
N GLY A 201 -20.03 33.15 -2.98
CA GLY A 201 -20.84 32.31 -3.86
C GLY A 201 -21.92 31.53 -3.12
N PHE A 202 -21.61 31.01 -1.92
CA PHE A 202 -22.62 30.35 -1.09
C PHE A 202 -23.64 31.30 -0.49
N ALA A 203 -23.23 32.51 -0.08
CA ALA A 203 -24.17 33.54 0.37
C ALA A 203 -25.13 33.95 -0.77
N ASP A 204 -24.63 34.11 -2.00
CA ASP A 204 -25.44 34.35 -3.20
C ASP A 204 -26.45 33.22 -3.44
N ALA A 205 -25.99 31.97 -3.46
CA ALA A 205 -26.85 30.82 -3.71
C ALA A 205 -27.92 30.63 -2.63
N MET A 206 -27.60 30.87 -1.36
CA MET A 206 -28.57 30.85 -0.26
C MET A 206 -29.56 32.01 -0.36
N ALA A 207 -29.11 33.21 -0.71
CA ALA A 207 -29.97 34.39 -0.83
C ALA A 207 -30.99 34.28 -1.97
N ARG A 208 -30.63 33.59 -3.06
CA ARG A 208 -31.54 33.25 -4.18
C ARG A 208 -32.58 32.19 -3.85
N SER A 209 -32.43 31.49 -2.71
CA SER A 209 -33.37 30.47 -2.25
C SER A 209 -34.43 31.03 -1.31
N GLU A 210 -35.56 30.35 -1.23
CA GLU A 210 -36.53 30.58 -0.17
C GLU A 210 -36.00 29.98 1.14
N TRP A 211 -36.22 30.64 2.28
CA TRP A 211 -35.82 30.10 3.57
C TRP A 211 -37.06 29.63 4.32
N LYS A 212 -37.00 28.44 4.94
CA LYS A 212 -38.12 27.90 5.72
C LYS A 212 -38.52 28.84 6.87
N VAL A 213 -37.55 29.53 7.46
CA VAL A 213 -37.76 30.60 8.44
C VAL A 213 -37.19 31.90 7.85
N PRO A 214 -37.99 32.97 7.74
CA PRO A 214 -37.52 34.25 7.22
C PRO A 214 -36.28 34.75 7.96
N PHE A 215 -35.28 35.21 7.22
CA PHE A 215 -34.03 35.79 7.76
C PHE A 215 -33.15 34.86 8.62
N VAL A 216 -33.42 33.56 8.65
CA VAL A 216 -32.52 32.56 9.27
C VAL A 216 -31.89 31.69 8.17
N PRO A 217 -30.58 31.86 7.87
CA PRO A 217 -29.92 31.10 6.82
C PRO A 217 -29.74 29.63 7.24
N PRO A 218 -29.94 28.65 6.33
CA PRO A 218 -29.92 27.22 6.66
C PRO A 218 -28.50 26.63 6.77
N ILE A 219 -27.57 27.30 7.46
CA ILE A 219 -26.14 26.93 7.52
C ILE A 219 -25.91 25.49 8.01
N LYS A 220 -26.63 25.06 9.05
CA LYS A 220 -26.52 23.70 9.58
C LYS A 220 -26.95 22.65 8.55
N LYS A 221 -28.09 22.86 7.88
CA LYS A 221 -28.55 21.94 6.83
C LYS A 221 -27.61 21.93 5.63
N PHE A 222 -27.03 23.09 5.31
CA PHE A 222 -26.07 23.23 4.22
C PHE A 222 -24.80 22.41 4.46
N THR A 223 -24.21 22.56 5.65
CA THR A 223 -23.00 21.82 6.04
C THR A 223 -23.26 20.32 6.20
N GLU A 224 -24.43 19.92 6.71
CA GLU A 224 -24.87 18.52 6.75
C GLU A 224 -25.11 17.93 5.35
N ALA A 225 -25.64 18.71 4.40
CA ALA A 225 -25.92 18.28 3.03
C ALA A 225 -24.63 18.10 2.21
N LEU A 226 -23.68 19.02 2.34
CA LEU A 226 -22.42 19.03 1.60
C LEU A 226 -21.25 18.43 2.40
N ASN A 227 -21.53 17.47 3.29
CA ASN A 227 -20.47 16.72 3.96
C ASN A 227 -19.86 15.69 3.01
N PHE A 228 -19.05 16.18 2.08
CA PHE A 228 -18.25 15.38 1.17
C PHE A 228 -16.85 15.99 1.03
N TYR A 229 -15.89 15.14 0.70
CA TYR A 229 -14.54 15.57 0.37
C TYR A 229 -14.00 14.80 -0.84
N ALA A 230 -13.07 15.42 -1.55
CA ALA A 230 -12.49 14.86 -2.76
C ALA A 230 -10.99 15.15 -2.85
N GLN A 231 -10.27 14.31 -3.60
CA GLN A 231 -8.84 14.39 -3.77
C GLN A 231 -8.47 13.87 -5.16
N THR A 232 -7.64 14.60 -5.91
CA THR A 232 -7.14 14.08 -7.18
C THR A 232 -6.09 13.01 -6.92
N GLY A 233 -5.96 12.10 -7.88
CA GLY A 233 -5.03 11.00 -7.80
C GLY A 233 -4.88 10.29 -9.14
N VAL A 234 -4.11 9.21 -9.08
CA VAL A 234 -3.87 8.32 -10.20
C VAL A 234 -4.45 6.95 -9.88
N VAL A 235 -5.18 6.37 -10.83
CA VAL A 235 -5.59 4.97 -10.81
C VAL A 235 -4.66 4.18 -11.74
N THR A 236 -3.97 3.17 -11.22
CA THR A 236 -3.05 2.32 -11.99
C THR A 236 -3.29 0.85 -11.69
N GLY A 237 -3.20 -0.01 -12.70
CA GLY A 237 -3.37 -1.45 -12.51
C GLY A 237 -3.75 -2.17 -13.79
N THR A 238 -4.29 -3.39 -13.65
CA THR A 238 -4.53 -4.29 -14.77
C THR A 238 -5.99 -4.72 -14.89
N VAL A 239 -6.40 -5.01 -16.13
CA VAL A 239 -7.72 -5.54 -16.50
C VAL A 239 -7.52 -6.79 -17.35
N SER A 240 -8.29 -7.86 -17.10
CA SER A 240 -8.42 -8.99 -18.03
C SER A 240 -9.89 -9.27 -18.33
N ILE A 241 -10.15 -9.69 -19.57
CA ILE A 241 -11.49 -10.02 -20.10
C ILE A 241 -11.47 -11.47 -20.56
N ASN A 242 -12.40 -12.31 -20.07
CA ASN A 242 -12.50 -13.74 -20.42
C ASN A 242 -11.18 -14.51 -20.32
N ASP A 243 -10.37 -14.20 -19.31
CA ASP A 243 -9.04 -14.80 -19.07
C ASP A 243 -7.99 -14.52 -20.19
N GLU A 244 -8.21 -13.49 -21.01
CA GLU A 244 -7.19 -12.94 -21.90
C GLU A 244 -6.02 -12.29 -21.12
N PRO A 245 -4.86 -12.05 -21.76
CA PRO A 245 -3.73 -11.39 -21.13
C PRO A 245 -4.10 -10.06 -20.47
N GLU A 246 -3.46 -9.76 -19.34
CA GLU A 246 -3.70 -8.54 -18.58
C GLU A 246 -3.35 -7.28 -19.40
N TYR A 247 -4.24 -6.29 -19.34
CA TYR A 247 -4.14 -4.99 -19.98
C TYR A 247 -3.87 -3.91 -18.93
N GLU A 248 -2.73 -3.22 -19.03
CA GLU A 248 -2.33 -2.15 -18.11
C GLU A 248 -3.07 -0.84 -18.40
N MET A 249 -3.54 -0.17 -17.34
CA MET A 249 -4.11 1.16 -17.41
C MET A 249 -3.42 2.11 -16.43
N TYR A 250 -3.29 3.37 -16.86
CA TYR A 250 -2.82 4.48 -16.05
C TYR A 250 -3.74 5.67 -16.29
N LEU A 251 -4.50 6.06 -15.28
CA LEU A 251 -5.60 7.00 -15.39
C LEU A 251 -5.47 8.12 -14.35
N PHE A 252 -5.80 9.34 -14.75
CA PHE A 252 -5.81 10.54 -13.91
C PHE A 252 -7.25 10.88 -13.53
N GLY A 253 -7.52 11.09 -12.24
CA GLY A 253 -8.85 11.46 -11.79
C GLY A 253 -8.92 11.70 -10.30
N GLU A 254 -10.01 11.31 -9.64
CA GLU A 254 -10.27 11.66 -8.25
C GLU A 254 -10.85 10.50 -7.45
N LYS A 255 -10.57 10.52 -6.14
CA LYS A 255 -11.36 9.84 -5.11
C LYS A 255 -12.34 10.84 -4.53
N MET A 256 -13.59 10.42 -4.38
CA MET A 256 -14.65 11.17 -3.72
C MET A 256 -15.22 10.38 -2.56
N ARG A 257 -15.53 11.07 -1.47
CA ARG A 257 -16.12 10.47 -0.28
C ARG A 257 -17.29 11.31 0.23
N SER A 258 -18.46 10.69 0.39
CA SER A 258 -19.69 11.37 0.82
C SER A 258 -20.21 10.77 2.13
N LEU A 259 -20.40 11.66 3.11
CA LEU A 259 -20.88 11.41 4.47
C LEU A 259 -22.08 12.32 4.82
N GLY A 260 -22.71 12.89 3.79
CA GLY A 260 -23.82 13.85 3.90
C GLY A 260 -25.11 13.25 4.43
N LYS A 261 -25.97 14.09 5.01
CA LYS A 261 -27.27 13.67 5.55
C LYS A 261 -28.31 13.57 4.44
N SER A 262 -28.71 12.36 4.07
CA SER A 262 -29.52 12.09 2.87
C SER A 262 -30.88 12.79 2.85
N ALA A 263 -31.52 12.93 4.01
CA ALA A 263 -32.81 13.63 4.11
C ALA A 263 -32.70 15.15 3.83
N THR A 264 -31.52 15.75 3.97
CA THR A 264 -31.32 17.19 3.77
C THR A 264 -31.20 17.57 2.29
N ILE A 265 -30.87 16.61 1.42
CA ILE A 265 -30.71 16.79 -0.03
C ILE A 265 -31.94 16.32 -0.84
N ALA A 266 -33.08 16.06 -0.21
CA ALA A 266 -34.29 15.66 -0.92
C ALA A 266 -34.74 16.72 -1.94
N GLY A 267 -34.99 16.30 -3.18
CA GLY A 267 -35.28 17.21 -4.29
C GLY A 267 -34.07 18.00 -4.81
N CYS A 268 -32.84 17.65 -4.38
CA CYS A 268 -31.63 18.31 -4.86
C CYS A 268 -31.37 17.93 -6.32
N LYS A 269 -31.03 18.92 -7.13
CA LYS A 269 -30.56 18.75 -8.51
C LYS A 269 -29.12 19.19 -8.59
N PHE A 270 -28.27 18.42 -9.25
CA PHE A 270 -26.86 18.75 -9.38
C PHE A 270 -26.34 18.40 -10.77
N THR A 271 -25.32 19.15 -11.18
CA THR A 271 -24.47 18.84 -12.33
C THR A 271 -23.03 19.00 -11.87
N THR A 272 -22.23 17.96 -12.09
CA THR A 272 -20.80 17.93 -11.80
C THR A 272 -20.05 17.61 -13.09
N ILE A 273 -19.02 18.39 -13.40
CA ILE A 273 -18.06 18.11 -14.46
C ILE A 273 -16.74 17.76 -13.80
N LEU A 274 -16.30 16.53 -14.03
CA LEU A 274 -14.99 16.03 -13.65
C LEU A 274 -14.14 16.00 -14.91
N GLY A 275 -12.94 16.58 -14.88
CA GLY A 275 -12.11 16.63 -16.07
C GLY A 275 -10.63 16.67 -15.75
N SER A 276 -9.85 16.08 -16.65
CA SER A 276 -8.39 16.13 -16.60
C SER A 276 -7.81 16.37 -17.98
N ILE A 277 -6.64 17.02 -18.02
CA ILE A 277 -5.78 17.15 -19.19
C ILE A 277 -4.51 16.33 -18.89
N PRO A 278 -4.49 15.03 -19.21
CA PRO A 278 -3.39 14.13 -18.88
C PRO A 278 -2.02 14.60 -19.37
N ALA A 279 -1.98 15.36 -20.47
CA ALA A 279 -0.74 15.86 -21.05
C ALA A 279 0.02 16.86 -20.16
N ASN A 280 -0.66 17.62 -19.29
CA ASN A 280 -0.02 18.61 -18.42
C ASN A 280 -0.47 18.52 -16.95
N GLY A 281 -1.45 17.67 -16.62
CA GLY A 281 -1.88 17.40 -15.25
C GLY A 281 -2.97 18.32 -14.71
N LEU A 282 -3.43 19.32 -15.48
CA LEU A 282 -4.55 20.17 -15.07
C LEU A 282 -5.80 19.31 -14.85
N SER A 283 -6.38 19.37 -13.65
CA SER A 283 -7.60 18.62 -13.30
C SER A 283 -8.59 19.52 -12.59
N PHE A 284 -9.88 19.22 -12.71
CA PHE A 284 -10.93 20.03 -12.10
C PHE A 284 -12.17 19.22 -11.72
N HIS A 285 -12.77 19.68 -10.63
CA HIS A 285 -14.06 19.26 -10.11
C HIS A 285 -14.97 20.49 -10.11
N LEU A 286 -15.96 20.53 -11.00
CA LEU A 286 -16.85 21.68 -11.17
C LEU A 286 -18.28 21.26 -10.91
N SER A 287 -18.85 21.68 -9.78
CA SER A 287 -20.21 21.32 -9.41
C SER A 287 -21.09 22.54 -9.20
N HIS A 288 -22.33 22.43 -9.64
CA HIS A 288 -23.40 23.26 -9.12
C HIS A 288 -24.56 22.39 -8.63
N ALA A 289 -25.17 22.79 -7.53
CA ALA A 289 -26.37 22.13 -7.03
C ALA A 289 -27.45 23.13 -6.62
N SER A 290 -28.70 22.68 -6.64
CA SER A 290 -29.86 23.39 -6.10
C SER A 290 -30.59 22.47 -5.16
N ALA A 291 -30.85 22.92 -3.93
CA ALA A 291 -31.61 22.18 -2.94
C ALA A 291 -32.79 23.03 -2.43
N PRO A 292 -34.04 22.51 -2.46
CA PRO A 292 -35.22 23.23 -2.01
C PRO A 292 -35.04 23.81 -0.60
N TYR A 293 -35.43 25.07 -0.44
CA TYR A 293 -35.34 25.83 0.82
C TYR A 293 -33.94 26.01 1.41
N MET A 294 -32.88 25.72 0.62
CA MET A 294 -31.50 25.76 1.11
C MET A 294 -30.61 26.67 0.26
N PHE A 295 -30.44 26.34 -1.02
CA PHE A 295 -29.62 27.11 -1.96
C PHE A 295 -30.04 26.84 -3.40
N LYS A 296 -29.81 27.81 -4.28
CA LYS A 296 -30.10 27.71 -5.72
C LYS A 296 -28.81 27.97 -6.50
N ASN A 297 -28.43 27.01 -7.35
CA ASN A 297 -27.22 27.04 -8.19
C ASN A 297 -25.94 27.37 -7.39
N ALA A 298 -25.73 26.72 -6.24
CA ALA A 298 -24.53 26.90 -5.45
C ALA A 298 -23.32 26.31 -6.20
N PRO A 299 -22.30 27.12 -6.56
CA PRO A 299 -21.08 26.62 -7.19
C PRO A 299 -20.11 26.09 -6.13
N PHE A 300 -19.58 24.89 -6.31
CA PHE A 300 -18.55 24.32 -5.44
C PHE A 300 -17.64 23.37 -6.22
N GLY A 301 -16.45 23.13 -5.66
CA GLY A 301 -15.41 22.33 -6.31
C GLY A 301 -14.07 23.04 -6.33
N PHE A 302 -13.15 22.55 -7.15
CA PHE A 302 -11.77 22.98 -7.16
C PHE A 302 -11.08 22.71 -8.50
N VAL A 303 -9.94 23.35 -8.69
CA VAL A 303 -8.99 23.10 -9.78
C VAL A 303 -7.67 22.69 -9.16
N VAL A 304 -7.07 21.62 -9.67
CA VAL A 304 -5.67 21.27 -9.39
C VAL A 304 -4.84 21.70 -10.59
N ASP A 305 -3.93 22.64 -10.35
CA ASP A 305 -3.02 23.12 -11.38
C ASP A 305 -1.93 22.08 -11.72
N PRO A 306 -1.17 22.25 -12.82
CA PRO A 306 -0.04 21.37 -13.15
C PRO A 306 1.02 21.22 -12.05
N ASP A 307 1.09 22.18 -11.12
CA ASP A 307 1.97 22.17 -9.94
C ASP A 307 1.35 21.44 -8.75
N GLY A 308 0.16 20.83 -8.90
CA GLY A 308 -0.51 20.06 -7.87
C GLY A 308 -1.15 20.90 -6.77
N ASN A 309 -1.21 22.23 -6.93
CA ASN A 309 -1.88 23.09 -5.97
C ASN A 309 -3.38 23.06 -6.18
N LEU A 310 -4.11 22.95 -5.07
CA LEU A 310 -5.56 22.98 -5.04
C LEU A 310 -6.07 24.42 -4.91
N TRP A 311 -6.87 24.85 -5.88
CA TRP A 311 -7.51 26.15 -5.95
C TRP A 311 -9.02 26.01 -5.85
N LEU A 312 -9.64 26.72 -4.90
CA LEU A 312 -11.08 26.68 -4.70
C LEU A 312 -11.82 27.40 -5.81
N LEU A 313 -12.94 26.81 -6.23
CA LEU A 313 -13.84 27.39 -7.22
C LEU A 313 -14.53 28.64 -6.65
N LYS A 314 -14.46 29.76 -7.38
CA LYS A 314 -15.15 31.00 -7.03
C LYS A 314 -16.44 31.19 -7.81
N GLU A 315 -16.36 31.08 -9.12
CA GLU A 315 -17.49 31.26 -10.04
C GLU A 315 -17.59 30.08 -11.01
N LEU A 316 -18.80 29.77 -11.46
CA LEU A 316 -19.08 28.69 -12.40
C LEU A 316 -20.35 28.98 -13.22
N ASP A 317 -20.20 28.90 -14.54
CA ASP A 317 -21.27 28.92 -15.54
C ASP A 317 -21.18 27.65 -16.41
N ILE A 318 -22.23 26.84 -16.43
CA ILE A 318 -22.30 25.60 -17.22
C ILE A 318 -23.47 25.71 -18.20
N ASN A 319 -23.20 25.48 -19.49
CA ASN A 319 -24.19 25.44 -20.55
C ASN A 319 -24.06 24.13 -21.35
N ILE A 320 -25.06 23.26 -21.22
CA ILE A 320 -25.14 21.97 -21.92
C ILE A 320 -26.19 22.07 -23.03
N LYS A 321 -25.80 21.80 -24.28
CA LYS A 321 -26.70 21.76 -25.44
C LYS A 321 -27.27 20.35 -25.62
N PRO A 322 -28.60 20.20 -25.73
CA PRO A 322 -29.25 18.89 -25.82
C PRO A 322 -28.95 18.19 -27.15
N PHE A 323 -29.08 16.85 -27.16
CA PHE A 323 -29.00 16.05 -28.38
C PHE A 323 -30.08 16.50 -29.39
N THR A 324 -29.67 16.99 -30.56
CA THR A 324 -30.60 17.33 -31.64
C THR A 324 -30.56 16.29 -32.76
N VAL A 325 -31.71 15.74 -33.13
CA VAL A 325 -31.86 14.72 -34.21
C VAL A 325 -31.31 15.17 -35.57
N LYS A 326 -31.12 16.49 -35.79
CA LYS A 326 -30.70 17.07 -37.08
C LYS A 326 -29.26 17.62 -37.12
N ARG A 327 -28.50 17.59 -36.03
CA ARG A 327 -27.06 17.95 -36.00
C ARG A 327 -26.34 17.00 -35.05
N THR A 328 -25.32 16.32 -35.55
CA THR A 328 -24.49 15.36 -34.82
C THR A 328 -23.91 15.98 -33.54
N GLY A 329 -24.12 15.31 -32.39
CA GLY A 329 -23.42 15.53 -31.11
C GLY A 329 -24.03 16.59 -30.18
N SER A 330 -24.28 16.22 -28.92
CA SER A 330 -24.42 17.16 -27.80
C SER A 330 -23.08 17.78 -27.44
N SER A 331 -23.08 19.04 -26.99
CA SER A 331 -21.87 19.79 -26.61
C SER A 331 -22.09 20.55 -25.32
N PHE A 332 -21.00 20.90 -24.63
CA PHE A 332 -21.05 21.75 -23.44
C PHE A 332 -20.05 22.90 -23.54
N ARG A 333 -20.33 23.96 -22.77
CA ARG A 333 -19.42 25.05 -22.43
C ARG A 333 -19.42 25.18 -20.91
N ALA A 334 -18.25 25.32 -20.31
CA ALA A 334 -18.12 25.71 -18.91
C ALA A 334 -17.12 26.86 -18.77
N GLY A 335 -17.54 27.95 -18.14
CA GLY A 335 -16.69 29.07 -17.74
C GLY A 335 -16.58 29.12 -16.22
N PHE A 336 -15.38 29.27 -15.67
CA PHE A 336 -15.17 29.24 -14.22
C PHE A 336 -13.94 30.02 -13.78
N GLU A 337 -13.89 30.42 -12.50
CA GLU A 337 -12.73 31.09 -11.90
C GLU A 337 -12.20 30.27 -10.71
N ALA A 338 -10.90 29.95 -10.73
CA ALA A 338 -10.17 29.34 -9.63
C ALA A 338 -8.72 29.83 -9.65
N GLY A 339 -8.43 30.91 -8.92
CA GLY A 339 -7.13 31.62 -9.00
C GLY A 339 -7.00 32.46 -10.28
N GLU A 340 -7.23 31.87 -11.45
CA GLU A 340 -7.33 32.51 -12.77
C GLU A 340 -8.65 32.12 -13.48
N PRO A 341 -9.10 32.84 -14.52
CA PRO A 341 -10.30 32.49 -15.28
C PRO A 341 -10.02 31.36 -16.31
N TYR A 342 -11.01 30.48 -16.47
CA TYR A 342 -10.98 29.33 -17.38
C TYR A 342 -12.24 29.27 -18.25
N GLU A 343 -12.09 28.77 -19.46
CA GLU A 343 -13.19 28.48 -20.38
C GLU A 343 -12.90 27.20 -21.16
N ILE A 344 -13.80 26.23 -21.06
CA ILE A 344 -13.69 24.92 -21.73
C ILE A 344 -14.93 24.64 -22.58
N TYR A 345 -14.73 23.99 -23.72
CA TYR A 345 -15.78 23.54 -24.61
C TYR A 345 -15.49 22.12 -25.09
N GLY A 346 -16.54 21.32 -25.25
CA GLY A 346 -16.38 19.92 -25.60
C GLY A 346 -17.63 19.23 -26.10
N ASN A 347 -17.44 17.97 -26.51
CA ASN A 347 -18.50 17.08 -26.96
C ASN A 347 -18.90 16.15 -25.83
N ILE A 348 -20.17 15.74 -25.83
CA ILE A 348 -20.76 14.86 -24.84
C ILE A 348 -21.18 13.57 -25.54
N ALA A 349 -20.71 12.43 -25.02
CA ALA A 349 -21.15 11.11 -25.45
C ALA A 349 -22.58 10.79 -24.96
N GLU A 350 -23.19 9.76 -25.53
CA GLU A 350 -24.52 9.30 -25.09
C GLU A 350 -24.53 8.97 -23.59
N PRO A 351 -25.50 9.47 -22.81
CA PRO A 351 -25.54 9.26 -21.38
C PRO A 351 -25.90 7.81 -21.03
N ILE A 352 -25.29 7.32 -19.96
CA ILE A 352 -25.68 6.09 -19.26
C ILE A 352 -26.41 6.51 -17.98
N VAL A 353 -27.55 5.89 -17.71
CA VAL A 353 -28.35 6.19 -16.52
C VAL A 353 -28.07 5.15 -15.44
N PHE A 354 -27.58 5.60 -14.30
CA PHE A 354 -27.49 4.83 -13.09
C PHE A 354 -28.63 5.19 -12.15
N TYR A 355 -29.14 4.21 -11.40
CA TYR A 355 -30.14 4.43 -10.37
C TYR A 355 -29.52 4.14 -9.00
N SER A 356 -29.76 5.02 -8.03
CA SER A 356 -29.28 4.83 -6.65
C SER A 356 -30.44 4.48 -5.72
N GLY A 357 -30.24 3.43 -4.94
CA GLY A 357 -31.17 2.99 -3.90
C GLY A 357 -30.66 3.16 -2.47
N GLN A 358 -29.35 3.32 -2.28
CA GLN A 358 -28.65 3.40 -0.99
C GLN A 358 -27.90 4.73 -0.86
N GLY A 359 -27.78 5.25 0.36
CA GLY A 359 -27.31 6.62 0.61
C GLY A 359 -28.37 7.64 0.23
N TRP A 360 -28.66 7.82 -1.05
CA TRP A 360 -29.75 8.69 -1.55
C TRP A 360 -30.57 7.95 -2.61
N SER A 361 -31.83 8.35 -2.78
CA SER A 361 -32.71 7.80 -3.81
C SER A 361 -32.83 8.77 -4.98
N GLY A 362 -32.57 8.30 -6.20
CA GLY A 362 -32.63 9.12 -7.39
C GLY A 362 -32.00 8.45 -8.60
N PHE A 363 -31.79 9.24 -9.65
CA PHE A 363 -31.04 8.81 -10.84
C PHE A 363 -29.82 9.70 -11.03
N LEU A 364 -28.82 9.15 -11.70
CA LEU A 364 -27.63 9.83 -12.16
C LEU A 364 -27.42 9.52 -13.65
N GLU A 365 -27.45 10.55 -14.48
CA GLU A 365 -26.98 10.49 -15.86
C GLU A 365 -25.46 10.75 -15.88
N LEU A 366 -24.73 9.79 -16.44
CA LEU A 366 -23.29 9.86 -16.67
C LEU A 366 -23.02 9.97 -18.16
N SER A 367 -22.29 11.01 -18.57
CA SER A 367 -21.78 11.13 -19.94
C SER A 367 -20.27 11.27 -19.94
N TYR A 368 -19.60 10.47 -20.76
CA TYR A 368 -18.19 10.72 -21.10
C TYR A 368 -18.07 11.99 -21.93
N ILE A 369 -17.06 12.81 -21.66
CA ILE A 369 -16.78 14.05 -22.37
C ILE A 369 -15.36 14.13 -22.88
N GLU A 370 -15.21 14.79 -24.02
CA GLU A 370 -13.93 15.23 -24.56
C GLU A 370 -13.98 16.73 -24.78
N PHE A 371 -12.97 17.46 -24.31
CA PHE A 371 -12.94 18.92 -24.36
C PHE A 371 -11.56 19.45 -24.77
N THR A 372 -11.49 20.75 -25.04
CA THR A 372 -10.23 21.43 -25.35
C THR A 372 -10.06 22.66 -24.48
N TYR A 373 -8.83 22.89 -24.01
CA TYR A 373 -8.41 24.09 -23.29
C TYR A 373 -7.02 24.51 -23.76
N LYS A 374 -6.86 25.77 -24.20
CA LYS A 374 -5.58 26.31 -24.71
C LYS A 374 -4.86 25.35 -25.70
N ASN A 375 -5.61 24.80 -26.66
CA ASN A 375 -5.16 23.81 -27.66
C ASN A 375 -4.76 22.42 -27.13
N ARG A 376 -4.99 22.11 -25.85
CA ARG A 376 -4.80 20.77 -25.28
C ARG A 376 -6.12 20.05 -25.18
N LYS A 377 -6.11 18.76 -25.55
CA LYS A 377 -7.26 17.87 -25.39
C LYS A 377 -7.32 17.37 -23.95
N GLY A 378 -8.52 17.36 -23.39
CA GLY A 378 -8.83 16.74 -22.12
C GLY A 378 -10.05 15.84 -22.23
N SER A 379 -10.22 14.98 -21.24
CA SER A 379 -11.33 14.04 -21.14
C SER A 379 -11.89 14.05 -19.73
N GLY A 380 -13.09 13.53 -19.56
CA GLY A 380 -13.75 13.55 -18.26
C GLY A 380 -15.15 12.98 -18.26
N LEU A 381 -15.91 13.33 -17.23
CA LEU A 381 -17.30 12.89 -17.02
C LEU A 381 -18.18 14.09 -16.69
N ILE A 382 -19.40 14.10 -17.23
CA ILE A 382 -20.51 14.92 -16.73
C ILE A 382 -21.45 14.00 -15.96
N LEU A 383 -21.71 14.36 -14.71
CA LEU A 383 -22.62 13.67 -13.79
C LEU A 383 -23.79 14.60 -13.49
N THR A 384 -24.98 14.27 -13.98
CA THR A 384 -26.21 15.05 -13.72
C THR A 384 -27.21 14.19 -12.98
N GLY A 385 -27.80 14.68 -11.90
CA GLY A 385 -28.73 13.89 -11.11
C GLY A 385 -29.79 14.70 -10.39
N GLU A 386 -30.87 14.01 -10.04
CA GLU A 386 -31.93 14.51 -9.15
C GLU A 386 -32.17 13.51 -8.03
N VAL A 387 -32.08 13.99 -6.79
CA VAL A 387 -32.50 13.26 -5.59
C VAL A 387 -34.02 13.35 -5.48
N TYR A 388 -34.70 12.22 -5.25
CA TYR A 388 -36.15 12.19 -5.11
C TYR A 388 -36.65 13.08 -3.96
N LYS A 389 -37.87 13.63 -4.11
CA LYS A 389 -38.47 14.59 -3.17
C LYS A 389 -38.95 13.94 -1.87
N GLU A 390 -39.36 12.68 -1.91
CA GLU A 390 -39.73 11.91 -0.73
C GLU A 390 -38.61 10.93 -0.40
N PRO A 391 -37.95 11.03 0.76
CA PRO A 391 -37.01 10.01 1.19
C PRO A 391 -37.77 8.71 1.41
N LYS A 392 -37.24 7.57 0.92
CA LYS A 392 -37.76 6.25 1.34
C LYS A 392 -37.77 6.20 2.86
N SER A 393 -38.81 5.63 3.46
CA SER A 393 -38.84 5.38 4.90
C SER A 393 -37.53 4.70 5.31
N PRO A 394 -36.82 5.21 6.34
CA PRO A 394 -35.56 4.61 6.74
C PRO A 394 -35.81 3.14 7.07
N PRO A 395 -35.03 2.21 6.50
CA PRO A 395 -35.26 0.81 6.79
C PRO A 395 -35.04 0.58 8.28
N LYS A 396 -35.84 -0.28 8.89
CA LYS A 396 -35.63 -0.63 10.31
C LYS A 396 -34.31 -1.40 10.42
N LEU A 397 -33.48 -1.00 11.37
CA LEU A 397 -32.34 -1.79 11.78
C LEU A 397 -32.86 -3.14 12.28
N LEU A 398 -32.40 -4.23 11.68
CA LEU A 398 -32.62 -5.55 12.24
C LEU A 398 -31.74 -5.70 13.48
N PRO A 399 -32.20 -6.35 14.55
CA PRO A 399 -31.37 -6.61 15.72
C PRO A 399 -30.11 -7.35 15.29
N SER A 400 -28.93 -6.79 15.58
CA SER A 400 -27.69 -7.55 15.46
C SER A 400 -27.70 -8.66 16.50
N LEU A 401 -27.44 -9.89 16.08
CA LEU A 401 -27.18 -11.00 16.98
C LEU A 401 -25.94 -10.63 17.82
N GLU A 402 -26.11 -10.47 19.12
CA GLU A 402 -25.00 -10.28 20.06
C GLU A 402 -24.56 -11.64 20.63
N PRO A 403 -23.24 -11.87 20.80
CA PRO A 403 -22.78 -13.07 21.45
C PRO A 403 -23.32 -13.14 22.89
N PRO A 404 -23.74 -14.31 23.38
CA PRO A 404 -24.26 -14.45 24.73
C PRO A 404 -23.20 -14.05 25.76
N LYS A 405 -23.60 -13.30 26.79
CA LYS A 405 -22.71 -12.87 27.89
C LYS A 405 -22.07 -14.04 28.65
N ILE A 406 -22.77 -15.17 28.71
CA ILE A 406 -22.29 -16.40 29.33
C ILE A 406 -22.25 -17.46 28.24
N VAL A 407 -21.04 -17.90 27.90
CA VAL A 407 -20.82 -18.92 26.87
C VAL A 407 -20.93 -20.30 27.51
N PRO A 408 -21.88 -21.16 27.09
CA PRO A 408 -22.03 -22.50 27.63
C PRO A 408 -20.83 -23.39 27.24
N LEU A 409 -20.59 -24.48 27.98
CA LEU A 409 -19.47 -25.40 27.70
C LEU A 409 -19.70 -26.21 26.41
N THR A 410 -20.96 -26.51 26.11
CA THR A 410 -21.39 -27.16 24.87
C THR A 410 -22.65 -26.48 24.33
N LEU A 411 -22.90 -26.62 23.04
CA LEU A 411 -24.12 -26.14 22.40
C LEU A 411 -24.47 -26.98 21.15
N PRO A 412 -25.76 -27.21 20.83
CA PRO A 412 -26.17 -27.86 19.59
C PRO A 412 -26.00 -26.93 18.39
N PHE A 413 -25.86 -27.48 17.17
CA PHE A 413 -25.78 -26.67 15.94
C PHE A 413 -27.01 -25.77 15.71
N SER A 414 -28.16 -26.13 16.28
CA SER A 414 -29.40 -25.36 16.16
C SER A 414 -29.47 -24.14 17.09
N ASP A 415 -28.53 -24.00 18.04
CA ASP A 415 -28.48 -22.86 18.94
C ASP A 415 -27.94 -21.62 18.21
N GLU A 416 -28.56 -20.45 18.40
CA GLU A 416 -28.11 -19.19 17.78
C GLU A 416 -26.69 -18.80 18.20
N ALA A 417 -26.26 -19.16 19.42
CA ALA A 417 -24.90 -18.94 19.89
C ALA A 417 -23.85 -19.70 19.06
N SER A 418 -24.26 -20.74 18.33
CA SER A 418 -23.36 -21.46 17.42
C SER A 418 -22.86 -20.58 16.29
N HIS A 419 -23.59 -19.52 15.90
CA HIS A 419 -23.26 -18.68 14.74
C HIS A 419 -22.03 -17.78 14.94
N PHE A 420 -21.54 -17.66 16.19
CA PHE A 420 -20.40 -16.79 16.54
C PHE A 420 -19.07 -17.56 16.50
N GLY A 421 -18.19 -17.19 15.58
CA GLY A 421 -16.88 -17.84 15.41
C GLY A 421 -15.97 -17.75 16.64
N GLU A 422 -16.12 -16.74 17.50
CA GLU A 422 -15.39 -16.62 18.77
C GLU A 422 -15.77 -17.71 19.80
N ILE A 423 -16.97 -18.27 19.67
CA ILE A 423 -17.53 -19.30 20.56
C ILE A 423 -17.35 -20.70 19.98
N SER A 424 -17.69 -20.87 18.71
CA SER A 424 -17.78 -22.16 18.03
C SER A 424 -16.65 -22.45 17.04
N GLY A 425 -15.74 -21.49 16.84
CA GLY A 425 -14.70 -21.54 15.80
C GLY A 425 -15.26 -21.39 14.38
N GLY A 426 -14.37 -21.37 13.39
CA GLY A 426 -14.74 -21.17 11.98
C GLY A 426 -15.69 -22.26 11.45
N LYS A 427 -15.37 -23.54 11.69
CA LYS A 427 -16.20 -24.67 11.21
C LYS A 427 -17.54 -24.75 11.93
N GLY A 428 -17.53 -24.62 13.27
CA GLY A 428 -18.73 -24.68 14.09
C GLY A 428 -19.73 -23.58 13.74
N SER A 429 -19.26 -22.36 13.53
CA SER A 429 -20.13 -21.24 13.13
C SER A 429 -20.72 -21.39 11.73
N SER A 430 -19.95 -21.93 10.79
CA SER A 430 -20.46 -22.29 9.46
C SER A 430 -21.52 -23.40 9.54
N LEU A 431 -21.32 -24.42 10.36
CA LEU A 431 -22.29 -25.50 10.54
C LEU A 431 -23.59 -25.05 11.21
N GLY A 432 -23.51 -24.13 12.18
CA GLY A 432 -24.71 -23.54 12.79
C GLY A 432 -25.54 -22.77 11.76
N LYS A 433 -24.89 -21.87 11.01
CA LYS A 433 -25.48 -21.11 9.91
C LYS A 433 -26.08 -22.01 8.81
N LEU A 434 -25.38 -23.07 8.42
CA LEU A 434 -25.89 -24.07 7.47
C LEU A 434 -27.11 -24.82 8.02
N THR A 435 -27.12 -25.12 9.33
CA THR A 435 -28.22 -25.82 10.01
C THR A 435 -29.48 -24.95 10.00
N GLN A 436 -29.33 -23.65 10.28
CA GLN A 436 -30.42 -22.67 10.12
C GLN A 436 -30.96 -22.69 8.68
N LEU A 437 -30.07 -22.57 7.69
CA LEU A 437 -30.46 -22.58 6.27
C LEU A 437 -31.14 -23.90 5.87
N SER A 438 -30.69 -25.05 6.36
CA SER A 438 -31.29 -26.37 6.07
C SER A 438 -32.68 -26.54 6.69
N ASN A 439 -32.91 -25.95 7.88
CA ASN A 439 -34.23 -25.96 8.51
C ASN A 439 -35.25 -25.14 7.71
N GLU A 440 -34.81 -24.03 7.12
CA GLU A 440 -35.61 -23.19 6.23
C GLU A 440 -35.78 -23.85 4.84
N ASP A 441 -34.68 -24.34 4.27
CA ASP A 441 -34.59 -24.96 2.95
C ASP A 441 -34.43 -26.48 3.06
N LYS A 442 -35.57 -27.18 3.10
CA LYS A 442 -35.69 -28.65 3.23
C LYS A 442 -35.14 -29.45 2.04
N THR A 443 -34.39 -28.84 1.12
CA THR A 443 -33.78 -29.52 -0.03
C THR A 443 -32.47 -30.25 0.28
N PHE A 444 -31.86 -29.97 1.43
CA PHE A 444 -30.64 -30.62 1.90
C PHE A 444 -30.67 -30.81 3.42
N ILE A 445 -29.75 -31.63 3.92
CA ILE A 445 -29.62 -31.94 5.35
C ILE A 445 -28.23 -31.50 5.81
N VAL A 446 -28.15 -30.91 7.00
CA VAL A 446 -26.89 -30.82 7.74
C VAL A 446 -26.92 -31.92 8.81
N PRO A 447 -25.94 -32.85 8.83
CA PRO A 447 -25.89 -33.87 9.87
C PRO A 447 -25.88 -33.24 11.26
N LYS A 448 -26.67 -33.79 12.17
CA LYS A 448 -26.84 -33.24 13.51
C LYS A 448 -25.52 -33.28 14.29
N GLY A 449 -25.39 -32.42 15.28
CA GLY A 449 -24.21 -32.41 16.13
C GLY A 449 -24.24 -31.35 17.21
N ILE A 450 -23.18 -31.37 18.00
CA ILE A 450 -22.92 -30.41 19.07
C ILE A 450 -21.52 -29.83 18.92
N ILE A 451 -21.29 -28.69 19.56
CA ILE A 451 -20.02 -27.97 19.59
C ILE A 451 -19.57 -27.91 21.05
N VAL A 452 -18.37 -28.39 21.31
CA VAL A 452 -17.64 -28.13 22.55
C VAL A 452 -16.97 -26.77 22.38
N THR A 453 -17.38 -25.78 23.17
CA THR A 453 -17.06 -24.37 22.90
C THR A 453 -15.64 -23.98 23.31
N THR A 454 -15.22 -22.78 22.91
CA THR A 454 -13.98 -22.16 23.40
C THR A 454 -13.96 -21.96 24.93
N SER A 455 -15.14 -21.81 25.57
CA SER A 455 -15.29 -21.77 27.03
C SER A 455 -14.92 -23.11 27.68
N ALA A 456 -15.29 -24.24 27.08
CA ALA A 456 -14.87 -25.56 27.55
C ALA A 456 -13.36 -25.79 27.40
N TYR A 457 -12.75 -25.27 26.33
CA TYR A 457 -11.29 -25.30 26.22
C TYR A 457 -10.62 -24.48 27.33
N ALA A 458 -11.12 -23.26 27.60
CA ALA A 458 -10.60 -22.43 28.68
C ALA A 458 -10.71 -23.10 30.06
N GLU A 459 -11.83 -23.76 30.37
CA GLU A 459 -12.03 -24.54 31.61
C GLU A 459 -11.12 -25.78 31.68
N PHE A 460 -10.72 -26.34 30.53
CA PHE A 460 -9.83 -27.50 30.46
C PHE A 460 -8.35 -27.16 30.70
N LEU A 461 -7.92 -25.93 30.43
CA LEU A 461 -6.53 -25.50 30.58
C LEU A 461 -6.10 -25.48 32.05
N THR A 462 -5.25 -26.43 32.44
CA THR A 462 -4.66 -26.53 33.79
C THR A 462 -3.35 -25.73 33.89
N PRO A 463 -2.88 -25.41 35.12
CA PRO A 463 -1.56 -24.79 35.30
C PRO A 463 -0.42 -25.58 34.65
N GLU A 464 -0.48 -26.92 34.66
CA GLU A 464 0.50 -27.80 34.02
C GLU A 464 0.50 -27.65 32.49
N ILE A 465 -0.67 -27.54 31.86
CA ILE A 465 -0.77 -27.27 30.42
C ILE A 465 -0.21 -25.89 30.11
N HIS A 466 -0.56 -24.86 30.89
CA HIS A 466 -0.03 -23.50 30.71
C HIS A 466 1.50 -23.45 30.79
N GLU A 467 2.10 -24.14 31.76
CA GLU A 467 3.56 -24.20 31.89
C GLU A 467 4.21 -24.92 30.70
N ALA A 468 3.63 -26.03 30.25
CA ALA A 468 4.16 -26.77 29.10
C ALA A 468 4.04 -25.97 27.79
N VAL A 469 2.93 -25.28 27.59
CA VAL A 469 2.69 -24.37 26.45
C VAL A 469 3.70 -23.22 26.47
N LYS A 470 3.94 -22.61 27.64
CA LYS A 470 4.91 -21.53 27.77
C LYS A 470 6.32 -21.97 27.38
N HIS A 471 6.75 -23.14 27.85
CA HIS A 471 8.05 -23.70 27.45
C HIS A 471 8.12 -24.03 25.95
N LEU A 472 7.00 -24.45 25.33
CA LEU A 472 6.92 -24.59 23.87
C LEU A 472 7.05 -23.23 23.16
N GLU A 473 6.37 -22.19 23.63
CA GLU A 473 6.49 -20.83 23.09
C GLU A 473 7.92 -20.30 23.21
N ASP A 474 8.57 -20.50 24.36
CA ASP A 474 9.95 -20.06 24.58
C ASP A 474 10.93 -20.74 23.62
N ILE A 475 10.75 -22.04 23.32
CA ILE A 475 11.54 -22.73 22.30
C ILE A 475 11.17 -22.26 20.88
N ALA A 476 9.88 -22.16 20.56
CA ALA A 476 9.39 -21.83 19.23
C ALA A 476 9.77 -20.41 18.79
N TYR A 477 9.85 -19.48 19.75
CA TYR A 477 10.16 -18.08 19.53
C TYR A 477 11.63 -17.75 19.77
N GLY A 478 12.46 -18.75 20.11
CA GLY A 478 13.92 -18.59 20.26
C GLY A 478 14.37 -17.95 21.58
N ASN A 479 13.51 -17.93 22.60
CA ASN A 479 13.85 -17.49 23.96
C ASN A 479 14.67 -18.55 24.70
N GLU A 480 14.45 -19.83 24.38
CA GLU A 480 15.17 -20.97 24.93
C GLU A 480 15.68 -21.89 23.81
N THR A 481 16.86 -22.48 24.02
CA THR A 481 17.40 -23.49 23.08
C THR A 481 16.74 -24.84 23.35
N GLY A 482 16.13 -25.45 22.33
CA GLY A 482 15.54 -26.78 22.46
C GLY A 482 15.07 -27.37 21.13
N ASP A 483 14.73 -28.66 21.12
CA ASP A 483 14.11 -29.31 19.96
C ASP A 483 12.60 -29.06 19.98
N LEU A 484 12.13 -28.27 19.01
CA LEU A 484 10.72 -27.92 18.83
C LEU A 484 9.82 -29.17 18.74
N ARG A 485 10.25 -30.24 18.05
CA ARG A 485 9.46 -31.47 17.93
C ARG A 485 9.28 -32.15 19.27
N VAL A 486 10.30 -32.12 20.13
CA VAL A 486 10.23 -32.71 21.47
C VAL A 486 9.30 -31.89 22.35
N ALA A 487 9.40 -30.55 22.30
CA ALA A 487 8.50 -29.65 23.03
C ALA A 487 7.04 -29.85 22.62
N CYS A 488 6.75 -29.86 21.31
CA CYS A 488 5.43 -30.15 20.76
C CYS A 488 4.87 -31.48 21.29
N LYS A 489 5.63 -32.57 21.17
CA LYS A 489 5.22 -33.90 21.67
C LYS A 489 4.93 -33.91 23.17
N LYS A 490 5.70 -33.16 23.96
CA LYS A 490 5.50 -33.04 25.40
C LYS A 490 4.16 -32.37 25.72
N VAL A 491 3.86 -31.24 25.09
CA VAL A 491 2.59 -30.52 25.29
C VAL A 491 1.41 -31.38 24.85
N SER A 492 1.45 -31.95 23.64
CA SER A 492 0.37 -32.83 23.16
C SER A 492 0.12 -34.00 24.10
N ARG A 493 1.18 -34.64 24.63
CA ARG A 493 1.06 -35.73 25.60
C ARG A 493 0.45 -35.28 26.94
N ILE A 494 0.77 -34.10 27.44
CA ILE A 494 0.17 -33.56 28.67
C ILE A 494 -1.32 -33.30 28.46
N VAL A 495 -1.69 -32.66 27.35
CA VAL A 495 -3.09 -32.42 26.98
C VAL A 495 -3.87 -33.73 26.86
N GLU A 496 -3.33 -34.73 26.17
CA GLU A 496 -3.98 -36.03 26.02
C GLU A 496 -4.16 -36.80 27.34
N ASN A 497 -3.21 -36.69 28.27
CA ASN A 497 -3.28 -37.40 29.56
C ASN A 497 -4.07 -36.63 30.63
N THR A 498 -4.34 -35.34 30.42
CA THR A 498 -5.16 -34.54 31.33
C THR A 498 -6.59 -35.09 31.39
N LEU A 499 -7.15 -35.16 32.60
CA LEU A 499 -8.52 -35.60 32.81
C LEU A 499 -9.51 -34.51 32.39
N LEU A 500 -10.53 -34.87 31.63
CA LEU A 500 -11.57 -33.94 31.22
C LEU A 500 -12.42 -33.56 32.46
N PRO A 501 -12.59 -32.26 32.78
CA PRO A 501 -13.41 -31.80 33.89
C PRO A 501 -14.82 -32.40 33.88
N LYS A 502 -15.33 -32.82 35.05
CA LYS A 502 -16.64 -33.47 35.18
C LYS A 502 -17.80 -32.64 34.63
N LYS A 503 -17.71 -31.31 34.70
CA LYS A 503 -18.71 -30.38 34.14
C LYS A 503 -18.76 -30.46 32.62
N ILE A 504 -17.60 -30.48 31.94
CA ILE A 504 -17.52 -30.64 30.49
C ILE A 504 -18.05 -32.02 30.08
N CYS A 505 -17.68 -33.08 30.80
CA CYS A 505 -18.21 -34.42 30.54
C CYS A 505 -19.74 -34.48 30.65
N HIS A 506 -20.33 -33.86 31.69
CA HIS A 506 -21.79 -33.81 31.84
C HIS A 506 -22.44 -33.03 30.70
N SER A 507 -21.92 -31.84 30.38
CA SER A 507 -22.43 -30.98 29.30
C SER A 507 -22.45 -31.72 27.95
N ILE A 508 -21.36 -32.40 27.58
CA ILE A 508 -21.29 -33.21 26.36
C ILE A 508 -22.34 -34.33 26.35
N ILE A 509 -22.51 -35.05 27.47
CA ILE A 509 -23.48 -36.15 27.55
C ILE A 509 -24.92 -35.63 27.46
N GLU A 510 -25.22 -34.52 28.14
CA GLU A 510 -26.55 -33.91 28.15
C GLU A 510 -26.95 -33.43 26.76
N ASP A 511 -26.12 -32.64 26.09
CA ASP A 511 -26.43 -32.12 24.75
C ASP A 511 -26.46 -33.24 23.69
N LEU A 512 -25.59 -34.25 23.79
CA LEU A 512 -25.68 -35.41 22.89
C LEU A 512 -27.00 -36.16 23.08
N LYS A 513 -27.45 -36.35 24.34
CA LYS A 513 -28.75 -36.96 24.63
C LYS A 513 -29.92 -36.08 24.18
N GLU A 514 -29.78 -34.76 24.26
CA GLU A 514 -30.81 -33.85 23.75
C GLU A 514 -30.97 -33.99 22.22
N VAL A 515 -29.85 -33.98 21.49
CA VAL A 515 -29.84 -34.02 20.02
C VAL A 515 -30.18 -35.41 19.44
N PHE A 516 -29.65 -36.48 20.05
CA PHE A 516 -29.74 -37.86 19.54
C PHE A 516 -30.58 -38.82 20.40
N LYS A 517 -31.09 -38.40 21.55
CA LYS A 517 -31.92 -39.21 22.46
C LYS A 517 -31.22 -40.51 22.87
N ASP A 518 -31.95 -41.63 22.89
CA ASP A 518 -31.40 -42.94 23.26
C ASP A 518 -30.49 -43.55 22.18
N GLU A 519 -30.41 -42.94 20.99
CA GLU A 519 -29.63 -43.46 19.87
C GLU A 519 -28.13 -43.10 19.94
N VAL A 520 -27.69 -42.25 20.88
CA VAL A 520 -26.28 -41.78 20.97
C VAL A 520 -25.26 -42.93 20.86
N ASN A 521 -25.51 -44.05 21.52
CA ASN A 521 -24.59 -45.20 21.54
C ASN A 521 -24.59 -46.02 20.23
N GLN A 522 -25.62 -45.87 19.41
CA GLN A 522 -25.77 -46.54 18.11
C GLN A 522 -25.20 -45.70 16.96
N LYS A 523 -24.97 -44.41 17.21
CA LYS A 523 -24.43 -43.46 16.23
C LYS A 523 -22.91 -43.44 16.24
N ARG A 524 -22.34 -43.02 15.11
CA ARG A 524 -20.92 -42.73 14.94
C ARG A 524 -20.74 -41.26 14.65
N PHE A 525 -19.63 -40.70 15.10
CA PHE A 525 -19.38 -39.26 15.06
C PHE A 525 -18.06 -38.95 14.37
N ALA A 526 -18.04 -37.81 13.68
CA ALA A 526 -16.84 -37.12 13.25
C ALA A 526 -16.54 -36.05 14.31
N VAL A 527 -15.35 -36.10 14.90
CA VAL A 527 -14.87 -35.13 15.89
C VAL A 527 -13.81 -34.27 15.21
N ARG A 528 -14.12 -32.99 14.97
CA ARG A 528 -13.34 -32.06 14.13
C ARG A 528 -12.90 -30.85 14.95
N SER A 529 -11.64 -30.43 14.81
CA SER A 529 -11.19 -29.16 15.37
C SER A 529 -11.86 -27.97 14.69
N SER A 530 -12.14 -26.92 15.47
CA SER A 530 -12.73 -25.66 15.00
C SER A 530 -12.10 -24.50 15.79
N ALA A 531 -10.94 -24.03 15.35
CA ALA A 531 -10.21 -22.94 16.01
C ALA A 531 -10.80 -21.57 15.67
N THR A 532 -10.63 -20.60 16.58
CA THR A 532 -10.98 -19.20 16.30
C THR A 532 -10.00 -18.61 15.30
N GLY A 533 -10.50 -17.89 14.29
CA GLY A 533 -9.66 -17.38 13.19
C GLY A 533 -9.26 -18.43 12.14
N GLU A 534 -9.74 -19.68 12.28
CA GLU A 534 -9.70 -20.70 11.23
C GLU A 534 -10.77 -20.40 10.16
N ASP A 535 -10.49 -20.69 8.88
CA ASP A 535 -11.42 -20.51 7.74
C ASP A 535 -11.93 -19.06 7.54
N THR A 536 -11.04 -18.08 7.65
CA THR A 536 -11.32 -16.66 7.36
C THR A 536 -11.19 -16.35 5.87
N SER A 537 -11.71 -15.20 5.42
CA SER A 537 -11.47 -14.68 4.06
C SER A 537 -9.97 -14.48 3.76
N ALA A 538 -9.17 -14.18 4.79
CA ALA A 538 -7.73 -13.91 4.69
C ALA A 538 -6.86 -15.18 4.67
N MET A 539 -7.30 -16.28 5.30
CA MET A 539 -6.52 -17.51 5.38
C MET A 539 -7.39 -18.77 5.42
N SER A 540 -7.03 -19.74 4.57
CA SER A 540 -7.47 -21.13 4.68
C SER A 540 -6.41 -21.93 5.44
N ALA A 541 -6.74 -22.39 6.65
CA ALA A 541 -5.89 -23.26 7.46
C ALA A 541 -6.21 -24.75 7.22
N ALA A 542 -6.51 -25.10 5.97
CA ALA A 542 -6.91 -26.44 5.59
C ALA A 542 -5.85 -27.49 6.02
N GLY A 543 -6.32 -28.57 6.65
CA GLY A 543 -5.50 -29.76 6.94
C GLY A 543 -4.43 -29.58 8.02
N GLN A 544 -4.45 -28.50 8.81
CA GLN A 544 -3.43 -28.24 9.84
C GLN A 544 -3.69 -28.97 11.18
N MET A 545 -4.93 -29.38 11.43
CA MET A 545 -5.37 -29.95 12.70
C MET A 545 -6.15 -31.24 12.47
N ASP A 546 -6.16 -32.11 13.48
CA ASP A 546 -6.65 -33.48 13.34
C ASP A 546 -8.19 -33.54 13.32
N THR A 547 -8.69 -34.46 12.49
CA THR A 547 -10.10 -34.87 12.46
C THR A 547 -10.17 -36.37 12.70
N PHE A 548 -11.09 -36.80 13.57
CA PHE A 548 -11.28 -38.21 13.90
C PHE A 548 -12.65 -38.68 13.41
N LEU A 549 -12.66 -39.64 12.48
CA LEU A 549 -13.87 -40.17 11.86
C LEU A 549 -14.31 -41.51 12.50
N GLY A 550 -15.61 -41.79 12.46
CA GLY A 550 -16.17 -43.07 12.91
C GLY A 550 -16.09 -43.31 14.43
N VAL A 551 -16.00 -42.25 15.24
CA VAL A 551 -15.90 -42.33 16.70
C VAL A 551 -17.22 -42.84 17.28
N GLN A 552 -17.17 -43.90 18.08
CA GLN A 552 -18.35 -44.50 18.71
C GLN A 552 -18.15 -44.65 20.21
N GLY A 553 -19.15 -44.22 20.99
CA GLY A 553 -19.15 -44.31 22.44
C GLY A 553 -18.59 -43.07 23.15
N ILE A 554 -19.17 -42.76 24.32
CA ILE A 554 -18.89 -41.52 25.08
C ILE A 554 -17.42 -41.38 25.49
N ARG A 555 -16.75 -42.48 25.87
CA ARG A 555 -15.33 -42.45 26.27
C ARG A 555 -14.43 -42.05 25.12
N GLU A 556 -14.74 -42.55 23.93
CA GLU A 556 -13.94 -42.33 22.72
C GLU A 556 -14.18 -40.92 22.18
N ILE A 557 -15.39 -40.37 22.35
CA ILE A 557 -15.68 -38.94 22.14
C ILE A 557 -14.80 -38.08 23.06
N PHE A 558 -14.74 -38.37 24.37
CA PHE A 558 -13.89 -37.61 25.29
C PHE A 558 -12.41 -37.69 24.91
N SER A 559 -11.93 -38.86 24.48
CA SER A 559 -10.56 -39.00 23.98
C SER A 559 -10.34 -38.19 22.71
N ALA A 560 -11.27 -38.21 21.76
CA ALA A 560 -11.16 -37.49 20.50
C ALA A 560 -11.17 -35.96 20.71
N VAL A 561 -12.00 -35.44 21.61
CA VAL A 561 -12.02 -34.01 21.98
C VAL A 561 -10.65 -33.56 22.49
N LYS A 562 -10.04 -34.32 23.40
CA LYS A 562 -8.68 -34.01 23.91
C LYS A 562 -7.63 -34.09 22.82
N LYS A 563 -7.72 -35.06 21.90
CA LYS A 563 -6.79 -35.17 20.76
C LYS A 563 -6.93 -34.00 19.79
N CYS A 564 -8.15 -33.52 19.51
CA CYS A 564 -8.35 -32.28 18.76
C CYS A 564 -7.68 -31.09 19.47
N TRP A 565 -7.83 -30.95 20.79
CA TRP A 565 -7.11 -29.92 21.55
C TRP A 565 -5.59 -30.08 21.51
N ALA A 566 -5.08 -31.31 21.54
CA ALA A 566 -3.66 -31.61 21.44
C ALA A 566 -3.08 -31.33 20.05
N SER A 567 -3.87 -31.47 18.97
CA SER A 567 -3.40 -31.34 17.59
C SER A 567 -2.94 -29.92 17.26
N GLN A 568 -3.45 -28.89 17.94
CA GLN A 568 -2.97 -27.51 17.74
C GLN A 568 -1.49 -27.32 18.15
N PHE A 569 -0.96 -28.21 18.97
CA PHE A 569 0.44 -28.23 19.42
C PHE A 569 1.31 -29.20 18.61
N GLY A 570 0.74 -29.84 17.59
CA GLY A 570 1.49 -30.64 16.63
C GLY A 570 2.55 -29.79 15.91
N HIS A 571 3.68 -30.39 15.56
CA HIS A 571 4.82 -29.66 14.98
C HIS A 571 4.44 -28.85 13.73
N ILE A 572 3.61 -29.41 12.85
CA ILE A 572 3.17 -28.72 11.62
C ILE A 572 2.27 -27.51 11.96
N ALA A 573 1.30 -27.69 12.87
CA ALA A 573 0.43 -26.62 13.32
C ALA A 573 1.21 -25.47 13.99
N VAL A 574 2.20 -25.80 14.82
CA VAL A 574 3.06 -24.81 15.49
C VAL A 574 3.93 -24.04 14.49
N GLU A 575 4.57 -24.72 13.54
CA GLU A 575 5.35 -24.04 12.49
C GLU A 575 4.47 -23.15 11.61
N TYR A 576 3.26 -23.59 11.28
CA TYR A 576 2.30 -22.78 10.54
C TYR A 576 1.94 -21.51 11.32
N LYS A 577 1.51 -21.65 12.58
CA LYS A 577 1.15 -20.49 13.42
C LYS A 577 2.32 -19.53 13.60
N ARG A 578 3.53 -20.05 13.85
CA ARG A 578 4.77 -19.26 13.95
C ARG A 578 5.06 -18.51 12.65
N ARG A 579 4.92 -19.16 11.49
CA ARG A 579 5.14 -18.55 10.17
C ARG A 579 4.28 -17.32 9.93
N TYR A 580 3.07 -17.29 10.49
CA TYR A 580 2.09 -16.22 10.32
C TYR A 580 1.87 -15.35 11.57
N GLY A 581 2.75 -15.45 12.58
CA GLY A 581 2.66 -14.62 13.80
C GLY A 581 1.43 -14.89 14.68
N GLN A 582 0.79 -16.05 14.51
CA GLN A 582 -0.39 -16.46 15.26
C GLN A 582 -0.03 -16.95 16.66
N VAL A 583 -0.95 -16.78 17.61
CA VAL A 583 -0.81 -17.29 18.99
C VAL A 583 -0.81 -18.82 18.96
N LEU A 584 0.21 -19.48 19.52
CA LEU A 584 0.29 -20.95 19.51
C LEU A 584 -0.87 -21.60 20.24
N ASN A 585 -1.21 -21.09 21.43
CA ASN A 585 -2.36 -21.52 22.22
C ASN A 585 -3.60 -20.67 21.91
N SER A 586 -4.23 -20.93 20.78
CA SER A 586 -5.43 -20.19 20.35
C SER A 586 -6.68 -20.80 20.98
N PRO A 587 -7.73 -20.01 21.28
CA PRO A 587 -9.02 -20.58 21.63
C PRO A 587 -9.52 -21.54 20.54
N MET A 588 -10.02 -22.70 20.96
CA MET A 588 -10.44 -23.73 20.01
C MET A 588 -11.67 -24.48 20.50
N ALA A 589 -12.69 -24.49 19.65
CA ALA A 589 -13.86 -25.35 19.78
C ALA A 589 -13.63 -26.71 19.11
N VAL A 590 -14.48 -27.68 19.42
CA VAL A 590 -14.48 -29.01 18.80
C VAL A 590 -15.91 -29.35 18.37
N VAL A 591 -16.07 -29.68 17.09
CA VAL A 591 -17.34 -30.09 16.49
C VAL A 591 -17.49 -31.61 16.65
N ILE A 592 -18.62 -32.06 17.18
CA ILE A 592 -19.01 -33.47 17.24
C ILE A 592 -20.24 -33.64 16.33
N GLN A 593 -20.02 -34.15 15.12
CA GLN A 593 -21.02 -34.24 14.06
C GLN A 593 -21.39 -35.70 13.76
N GLU A 594 -22.66 -35.99 13.51
CA GLU A 594 -23.10 -37.31 13.06
C GLU A 594 -22.40 -37.72 11.75
N MET A 595 -21.82 -38.91 11.71
CA MET A 595 -21.28 -39.47 10.49
C MET A 595 -22.40 -40.02 9.61
N VAL A 596 -22.40 -39.61 8.34
CA VAL A 596 -23.29 -40.15 7.32
C VAL A 596 -22.52 -41.16 6.47
N ALA A 597 -23.07 -42.37 6.31
CA ALA A 597 -22.49 -43.43 5.48
C ALA A 597 -22.74 -43.14 3.98
N CYS A 598 -22.12 -42.09 3.46
CA CYS A 598 -22.34 -41.63 2.09
C CYS A 598 -21.98 -42.69 1.05
N GLU A 599 -22.83 -42.85 0.04
CA GLU A 599 -22.58 -43.68 -1.15
C GLU A 599 -21.61 -42.97 -2.11
N VAL A 600 -21.76 -41.65 -2.21
CA VAL A 600 -20.93 -40.75 -3.03
C VAL A 600 -20.73 -39.46 -2.25
N SER A 601 -19.54 -38.89 -2.31
CA SER A 601 -19.22 -37.62 -1.64
C SER A 601 -18.14 -36.86 -2.40
N GLY A 602 -17.98 -35.59 -2.05
CA GLY A 602 -17.07 -34.73 -2.79
C GLY A 602 -17.03 -33.29 -2.33
N VAL A 603 -16.40 -32.47 -3.18
CA VAL A 603 -16.18 -31.04 -2.94
C VAL A 603 -16.74 -30.25 -4.11
N MET A 604 -17.39 -29.12 -3.82
CA MET A 604 -17.95 -28.21 -4.82
C MET A 604 -17.46 -26.79 -4.60
N PHE A 605 -16.93 -26.17 -5.66
CA PHE A 605 -16.63 -24.75 -5.71
C PHE A 605 -17.72 -24.02 -6.50
N THR A 606 -18.28 -22.94 -5.94
CA THR A 606 -19.31 -22.12 -6.61
C THR A 606 -18.74 -21.11 -7.61
N CYS A 607 -17.42 -21.17 -7.84
CA CYS A 607 -16.67 -20.48 -8.89
C CYS A 607 -15.60 -21.45 -9.43
N ASP A 608 -14.93 -21.11 -10.52
CA ASP A 608 -13.67 -21.78 -10.89
C ASP A 608 -12.60 -21.51 -9.81
N PRO A 609 -12.03 -22.53 -9.16
CA PRO A 609 -11.02 -22.34 -8.12
C PRO A 609 -9.68 -21.77 -8.65
N VAL A 610 -9.43 -21.78 -9.96
CA VAL A 610 -8.20 -21.26 -10.58
C VAL A 610 -8.38 -19.80 -10.97
N THR A 611 -9.34 -19.51 -11.84
CA THR A 611 -9.58 -18.15 -12.37
C THR A 611 -10.45 -17.28 -11.45
N ASN A 612 -11.17 -17.89 -10.51
CA ASN A 612 -12.26 -17.29 -9.72
C ASN A 612 -13.47 -16.86 -10.55
N ASN A 613 -13.60 -17.37 -11.78
CA ASN A 613 -14.74 -17.09 -12.65
C ASN A 613 -16.06 -17.59 -12.00
N PRO A 614 -17.00 -16.69 -11.64
CA PRO A 614 -18.24 -17.07 -10.96
C PRO A 614 -19.30 -17.67 -11.89
N SER A 615 -19.05 -17.69 -13.20
CA SER A 615 -19.91 -18.36 -14.17
C SER A 615 -19.66 -19.87 -14.26
N ILE A 616 -18.61 -20.38 -13.61
CA ILE A 616 -18.22 -21.79 -13.65
C ILE A 616 -18.40 -22.38 -12.25
N ILE A 617 -19.05 -23.54 -12.14
CA ILE A 617 -19.15 -24.33 -10.91
C ILE A 617 -18.41 -25.63 -11.15
N THR A 618 -17.47 -25.96 -10.27
CA THR A 618 -16.69 -27.21 -10.36
C THR A 618 -17.09 -28.13 -9.22
N ILE A 619 -17.48 -29.37 -9.55
CA ILE A 619 -17.82 -30.42 -8.58
C ILE A 619 -16.84 -31.57 -8.78
N THR A 620 -16.18 -31.98 -7.71
CA THR A 620 -15.40 -33.23 -7.67
C THR A 620 -16.15 -34.26 -6.85
N ALA A 621 -16.14 -35.53 -7.26
CA ALA A 621 -16.87 -36.60 -6.57
C ALA A 621 -16.16 -37.96 -6.65
N ASN A 622 -16.24 -38.73 -5.57
CA ASN A 622 -15.82 -40.13 -5.53
C ASN A 622 -16.82 -40.98 -4.72
N TYR A 623 -16.77 -42.30 -4.89
CA TYR A 623 -17.58 -43.23 -4.10
C TYR A 623 -17.14 -43.28 -2.64
N GLY A 624 -18.09 -43.51 -1.73
CA GLY A 624 -17.86 -43.62 -0.28
C GLY A 624 -17.78 -42.27 0.43
N LEU A 625 -17.01 -42.21 1.52
CA LEU A 625 -16.77 -41.04 2.35
C LEU A 625 -15.79 -40.05 1.69
N GLY A 626 -15.95 -38.75 2.03
CA GLY A 626 -15.29 -37.65 1.29
C GLY A 626 -13.78 -37.53 1.49
N GLU A 627 -13.22 -38.29 2.43
CA GLU A 627 -11.81 -38.22 2.80
C GLU A 627 -10.87 -38.55 1.63
N THR A 628 -11.27 -39.43 0.70
CA THR A 628 -10.45 -39.72 -0.50
C THR A 628 -10.31 -38.50 -1.43
N VAL A 629 -11.34 -37.64 -1.47
CA VAL A 629 -11.35 -36.43 -2.30
C VAL A 629 -10.59 -35.31 -1.61
N VAL A 630 -10.83 -35.09 -0.33
CA VAL A 630 -10.20 -34.02 0.46
C VAL A 630 -8.70 -34.26 0.66
N SER A 631 -8.27 -35.51 0.82
CA SER A 631 -6.85 -35.88 0.94
C SER A 631 -6.10 -35.93 -0.40
N GLY A 632 -6.81 -35.93 -1.53
CA GLY A 632 -6.21 -36.08 -2.87
C GLY A 632 -5.59 -37.45 -3.12
N THR A 633 -5.95 -38.48 -2.35
CA THR A 633 -5.39 -39.84 -2.47
C THR A 633 -5.89 -40.59 -3.71
N VAL A 634 -7.05 -40.19 -4.24
CA VAL A 634 -7.67 -40.78 -5.43
C VAL A 634 -8.10 -39.66 -6.37
N GLU A 635 -7.92 -39.85 -7.67
CA GLU A 635 -8.45 -38.94 -8.69
C GLU A 635 -9.99 -39.09 -8.79
N PRO A 636 -10.77 -38.05 -8.42
CA PRO A 636 -12.23 -38.07 -8.46
C PRO A 636 -12.76 -37.76 -9.86
N ASP A 637 -14.04 -38.02 -10.09
CA ASP A 637 -14.74 -37.45 -11.25
C ASP A 637 -14.87 -35.94 -11.07
N THR A 638 -14.68 -35.18 -12.16
CA THR A 638 -14.81 -33.72 -12.19
C THR A 638 -15.92 -33.31 -13.14
N PHE A 639 -16.88 -32.55 -12.62
CA PHE A 639 -18.02 -32.00 -13.37
C PHE A 639 -17.88 -30.48 -13.42
N THR A 640 -17.88 -29.93 -14.63
CA THR A 640 -17.83 -28.48 -14.85
C THR A 640 -19.19 -28.03 -15.36
N LEU A 641 -19.83 -27.11 -14.65
CA LEU A 641 -21.13 -26.54 -15.00
C LEU A 641 -20.99 -25.05 -15.29
N LYS A 642 -21.62 -24.61 -16.39
CA LYS A 642 -21.71 -23.21 -16.76
C LYS A 642 -23.04 -22.61 -16.29
N ARG A 643 -22.94 -21.53 -15.53
CA ARG A 643 -24.07 -20.71 -15.05
C ARG A 643 -24.31 -19.57 -16.03
N LYS A 644 -25.48 -19.56 -16.65
CA LYS A 644 -25.96 -18.45 -17.48
C LYS A 644 -26.62 -17.37 -16.61
N GLU A 645 -26.72 -16.15 -17.15
CA GLU A 645 -27.37 -15.00 -16.50
C GLU A 645 -28.82 -15.29 -16.12
N THR A 646 -29.55 -16.05 -16.94
CA THR A 646 -30.92 -16.51 -16.68
C THR A 646 -31.07 -17.40 -15.43
N GLY A 647 -29.96 -17.72 -14.74
CA GLY A 647 -29.90 -18.67 -13.64
C GLY A 647 -29.94 -20.13 -14.10
N ARG A 648 -29.95 -20.37 -15.42
CA ARG A 648 -29.87 -21.72 -15.99
C ARG A 648 -28.45 -22.27 -15.85
N LEU A 649 -28.38 -23.53 -15.42
CA LEU A 649 -27.14 -24.30 -15.37
C LEU A 649 -27.09 -25.29 -16.53
N GLU A 650 -25.94 -25.37 -17.18
CA GLU A 650 -25.65 -26.30 -18.27
C GLU A 650 -24.38 -27.09 -17.95
N MET A 651 -24.38 -28.39 -18.23
CA MET A 651 -23.21 -29.23 -18.07
C MET A 651 -22.24 -28.94 -19.22
N GLU A 652 -21.04 -28.47 -18.92
CA GLU A 652 -20.02 -28.16 -19.91
C GLU A 652 -19.14 -29.37 -20.20
N SER A 653 -18.61 -30.01 -19.16
CA SER A 653 -17.78 -31.20 -19.30
C SER A 653 -17.86 -32.13 -18.08
N VAL A 654 -17.53 -33.41 -18.32
CA VAL A 654 -17.36 -34.42 -17.28
C VAL A 654 -16.05 -35.15 -17.57
N ILE A 655 -15.11 -35.10 -16.63
CA ILE A 655 -13.83 -35.78 -16.70
C ILE A 655 -13.87 -36.91 -15.67
N LEU A 656 -13.71 -38.16 -16.14
CA LEU A 656 -13.75 -39.33 -15.27
C LEU A 656 -12.39 -39.54 -14.59
N GLY A 657 -12.42 -39.69 -13.27
CA GLY A 657 -11.24 -40.01 -12.46
C GLY A 657 -11.01 -41.51 -12.35
N SER A 658 -9.81 -41.90 -11.90
CA SER A 658 -9.44 -43.31 -11.75
C SER A 658 -10.28 -44.06 -10.72
N LYS A 659 -10.80 -43.39 -9.68
CA LYS A 659 -11.75 -43.94 -8.67
C LYS A 659 -11.40 -45.37 -8.22
N HIS A 660 -10.11 -45.63 -8.03
CA HIS A 660 -9.60 -46.99 -7.79
C HIS A 660 -9.78 -47.43 -6.34
N GLN A 661 -10.10 -46.50 -5.43
CA GLN A 661 -10.36 -46.75 -4.01
C GLN A 661 -11.54 -45.92 -3.51
N ARG A 662 -12.23 -46.46 -2.50
CA ARG A 662 -13.23 -45.74 -1.69
C ARG A 662 -13.00 -45.98 -0.21
N ILE A 663 -13.45 -45.06 0.63
CA ILE A 663 -13.47 -45.24 2.08
C ILE A 663 -14.92 -45.45 2.53
N VAL A 664 -15.17 -46.50 3.33
CA VAL A 664 -16.49 -46.81 3.89
C VAL A 664 -16.43 -46.92 5.41
N MET A 665 -17.59 -46.79 6.05
CA MET A 665 -17.74 -46.86 7.51
C MET A 665 -17.78 -48.32 7.97
N GLN A 666 -16.96 -48.70 8.97
CA GLN A 666 -16.98 -50.05 9.53
C GLN A 666 -18.12 -50.26 10.52
N GLU A 667 -18.62 -51.50 10.63
CA GLU A 667 -19.63 -51.87 11.64
C GLU A 667 -19.09 -51.77 13.09
N SER A 668 -17.80 -52.04 13.31
CA SER A 668 -17.13 -51.99 14.61
C SER A 668 -16.70 -50.58 15.07
N GLY A 669 -16.97 -49.54 14.27
CA GLY A 669 -16.42 -48.20 14.47
C GLY A 669 -15.14 -47.97 13.64
N GLY A 670 -14.89 -46.71 13.26
CA GLY A 670 -13.81 -46.33 12.33
C GLY A 670 -14.18 -46.45 10.84
N THR A 671 -13.17 -46.34 9.98
CA THR A 671 -13.29 -46.37 8.51
C THR A 671 -12.36 -47.44 7.90
N ILE A 672 -12.69 -47.93 6.71
CA ILE A 672 -11.85 -48.87 5.94
C ILE A 672 -11.76 -48.42 4.48
N THR A 673 -10.57 -48.57 3.90
CA THR A 673 -10.33 -48.37 2.47
C THR A 673 -10.59 -49.67 1.73
N GLU A 674 -11.43 -49.60 0.70
CA GLU A 674 -11.74 -50.71 -0.21
C GLU A 674 -11.27 -50.37 -1.62
N ASP A 675 -10.57 -51.29 -2.27
CA ASP A 675 -10.24 -51.18 -3.69
C ASP A 675 -11.49 -51.42 -4.56
N LEU A 676 -11.66 -50.60 -5.59
CA LEU A 676 -12.73 -50.72 -6.57
C LEU A 676 -12.21 -51.41 -7.85
N GLY A 677 -13.03 -52.27 -8.44
CA GLY A 677 -12.69 -52.98 -9.68
C GLY A 677 -12.62 -52.04 -10.91
N GLU A 678 -12.01 -52.49 -12.01
CA GLU A 678 -11.74 -51.63 -13.19
C GLU A 678 -12.96 -50.92 -13.79
N ASN A 679 -14.18 -51.46 -13.59
CA ASN A 679 -15.41 -50.84 -14.07
C ASN A 679 -15.65 -49.45 -13.47
N SER A 680 -15.19 -49.17 -12.24
CA SER A 680 -15.35 -47.85 -11.62
C SER A 680 -14.62 -46.74 -12.37
N LYS A 681 -13.58 -47.04 -13.14
CA LYS A 681 -12.85 -46.06 -13.98
C LYS A 681 -13.70 -45.55 -15.15
N ASN A 682 -14.62 -46.39 -15.64
CA ASN A 682 -15.38 -46.12 -16.86
C ASN A 682 -16.79 -45.57 -16.59
N GLU A 683 -17.23 -45.57 -15.33
CA GLU A 683 -18.53 -45.08 -14.91
C GLU A 683 -18.41 -43.79 -14.11
N SER A 684 -19.40 -42.91 -14.28
CA SER A 684 -19.54 -41.68 -13.51
C SER A 684 -20.19 -41.96 -12.16
N CYS A 685 -19.61 -41.49 -11.07
CA CYS A 685 -20.18 -41.64 -9.73
C CYS A 685 -21.42 -40.78 -9.48
N LEU A 686 -21.66 -39.75 -10.31
CA LEU A 686 -22.88 -38.94 -10.30
C LEU A 686 -23.60 -38.98 -11.65
N THR A 687 -24.92 -38.89 -11.61
CA THR A 687 -25.71 -38.55 -12.80
C THR A 687 -25.64 -37.05 -13.08
N LYS A 688 -25.87 -36.65 -14.34
CA LYS A 688 -25.89 -35.24 -14.74
C LYS A 688 -26.96 -34.45 -13.98
N GLU A 689 -28.12 -35.05 -13.73
CA GLU A 689 -29.23 -34.45 -13.01
C GLU A 689 -28.88 -34.18 -11.54
N THR A 690 -28.16 -35.11 -10.90
CA THR A 690 -27.70 -34.95 -9.51
C THR A 690 -26.63 -33.85 -9.42
N ALA A 691 -25.69 -33.80 -10.35
CA ALA A 691 -24.69 -32.73 -10.40
C ALA A 691 -25.31 -31.34 -10.59
N ILE A 692 -26.32 -31.21 -11.47
CA ILE A 692 -27.08 -29.95 -11.63
C ILE A 692 -27.84 -29.59 -10.35
N THR A 693 -28.40 -30.57 -9.65
CA THR A 693 -29.13 -30.35 -8.38
C THR A 693 -28.18 -29.86 -7.28
N LEU A 694 -26.99 -30.46 -7.17
CA LEU A 694 -25.93 -30.01 -6.28
C LEU A 694 -25.49 -28.58 -6.61
N ALA A 695 -25.25 -28.25 -7.88
CA ALA A 695 -24.86 -26.90 -8.30
C ALA A 695 -25.94 -25.85 -7.94
N LYS A 696 -27.23 -26.16 -8.12
CA LYS A 696 -28.33 -25.28 -7.69
C LYS A 696 -28.30 -25.02 -6.18
N LEU A 697 -28.04 -26.06 -5.39
CA LEU A 697 -27.88 -25.93 -3.94
C LEU A 697 -26.64 -25.09 -3.59
N GLY A 698 -25.52 -25.28 -4.29
CA GLY A 698 -24.31 -24.48 -4.13
C GLY A 698 -24.58 -22.98 -4.32
N ILE A 699 -25.33 -22.61 -5.37
CA ILE A 699 -25.74 -21.21 -5.61
C ILE A 699 -26.60 -20.65 -4.46
N LYS A 700 -27.48 -21.46 -3.88
CA LYS A 700 -28.29 -21.02 -2.73
C LYS A 700 -27.42 -20.77 -1.49
N ILE A 701 -26.49 -21.69 -1.21
CA ILE A 701 -25.54 -21.55 -0.10
C ILE A 701 -24.65 -20.32 -0.32
N GLU A 702 -24.12 -20.12 -1.54
CA GLU A 702 -23.38 -18.90 -1.92
C GLU A 702 -24.17 -17.63 -1.67
N LYS A 703 -25.46 -17.58 -2.05
CA LYS A 703 -26.34 -16.42 -1.81
C LYS A 703 -26.56 -16.16 -0.33
N TYR A 704 -26.74 -17.21 0.48
CA TYR A 704 -26.91 -17.09 1.93
C TYR A 704 -25.63 -16.56 2.60
N TYR A 705 -24.46 -17.08 2.22
CA TYR A 705 -23.16 -16.61 2.70
C TYR A 705 -22.66 -15.33 2.01
N LYS A 706 -23.35 -14.85 0.98
CA LYS A 706 -23.05 -13.63 0.22
C LYS A 706 -21.64 -13.61 -0.39
N SER A 707 -21.06 -14.79 -0.64
CA SER A 707 -19.68 -14.93 -1.12
C SER A 707 -19.43 -16.35 -1.63
N SER A 708 -18.51 -16.52 -2.60
CA SER A 708 -18.28 -17.82 -3.24
C SER A 708 -17.72 -18.84 -2.27
N ARG A 709 -18.16 -20.10 -2.40
CA ARG A 709 -17.98 -21.15 -1.39
C ARG A 709 -17.24 -22.36 -1.95
N ASP A 710 -16.47 -22.95 -1.06
CA ASP A 710 -15.97 -24.32 -1.11
C ASP A 710 -16.82 -25.16 -0.15
N ILE A 711 -17.51 -26.18 -0.68
CA ILE A 711 -18.56 -26.93 0.01
C ILE A 711 -18.23 -28.43 -0.02
N GLU A 712 -18.12 -29.04 1.16
CA GLU A 712 -18.04 -30.49 1.33
C GLU A 712 -19.44 -31.09 1.42
N TRP A 713 -19.72 -32.14 0.66
CA TRP A 713 -21.05 -32.75 0.58
C TRP A 713 -20.99 -34.28 0.46
N GLY A 714 -22.10 -34.94 0.75
CA GLY A 714 -22.26 -36.38 0.58
C GLY A 714 -23.71 -36.79 0.32
N ILE A 715 -23.91 -37.88 -0.42
CA ILE A 715 -25.23 -38.39 -0.80
C ILE A 715 -25.46 -39.75 -0.15
N LEU A 716 -26.64 -39.92 0.45
CA LEU A 716 -27.13 -41.19 0.97
C LEU A 716 -28.62 -41.30 0.64
N ASN A 717 -29.05 -42.41 0.02
CA ASN A 717 -30.47 -42.62 -0.36
C ASN A 717 -31.06 -41.43 -1.14
N ASN A 718 -30.34 -40.90 -2.13
CA ASN A 718 -30.69 -39.70 -2.91
C ASN A 718 -30.89 -38.41 -2.11
N LYS A 719 -30.49 -38.36 -0.84
CA LYS A 719 -30.51 -37.13 -0.02
C LYS A 719 -29.13 -36.50 0.05
N ILE A 720 -29.06 -35.20 -0.22
CA ILE A 720 -27.83 -34.42 -0.16
C ILE A 720 -27.59 -33.97 1.29
N ASN A 721 -26.42 -34.30 1.81
CA ASN A 721 -25.92 -33.88 3.11
C ASN A 721 -24.79 -32.88 2.89
N ILE A 722 -24.88 -31.70 3.49
CA ILE A 722 -23.79 -30.71 3.48
C ILE A 722 -22.98 -30.89 4.76
N LEU A 723 -21.69 -31.16 4.61
CA LEU A 723 -20.79 -31.51 5.69
C LEU A 723 -19.97 -30.30 6.17
N GLN A 724 -19.68 -29.36 5.26
CA GLN A 724 -18.97 -28.11 5.55
C GLN A 724 -19.19 -27.09 4.42
N SER A 725 -19.05 -25.79 4.73
CA SER A 725 -18.96 -24.71 3.75
C SER A 725 -17.95 -23.67 4.24
N ARG A 726 -17.03 -23.22 3.37
CA ARG A 726 -16.01 -22.21 3.70
C ARG A 726 -15.80 -21.21 2.57
N PRO A 727 -15.27 -20.01 2.84
CA PRO A 727 -14.93 -19.06 1.79
C PRO A 727 -13.83 -19.55 0.86
N VAL A 728 -13.96 -19.21 -0.43
CA VAL A 728 -12.84 -19.29 -1.38
C VAL A 728 -11.93 -18.07 -1.16
N THR A 729 -10.70 -18.31 -0.72
CA THR A 729 -9.79 -17.24 -0.23
C THR A 729 -8.87 -16.64 -1.31
N ASN A 730 -8.67 -17.32 -2.44
CA ASN A 730 -7.67 -16.89 -3.44
C ASN A 730 -8.11 -15.71 -4.33
N ALA A 731 -9.41 -15.42 -4.44
CA ALA A 731 -9.90 -14.44 -5.40
C ALA A 731 -9.31 -13.02 -5.20
N ALA A 732 -9.18 -12.59 -3.95
CA ALA A 732 -8.76 -11.23 -3.60
C ALA A 732 -7.26 -11.11 -3.24
N ALA A 733 -6.48 -12.19 -3.37
CA ALA A 733 -5.05 -12.17 -3.06
C ALA A 733 -4.31 -11.12 -3.91
N GLU A 734 -3.30 -10.48 -3.33
CA GLU A 734 -2.47 -9.48 -4.02
C GLU A 734 -1.58 -10.19 -5.06
N THR A 735 -1.56 -9.69 -6.30
CA THR A 735 -0.70 -10.23 -7.36
C THR A 735 0.75 -9.74 -7.22
N ASP A 736 1.68 -10.41 -7.92
CA ASP A 736 3.07 -9.94 -8.01
C ASP A 736 3.15 -8.51 -8.57
N GLU A 737 2.26 -8.15 -9.49
CA GLU A 737 2.23 -6.82 -10.11
C GLU A 737 1.79 -5.74 -9.12
N GLU A 738 0.77 -6.02 -8.32
CA GLU A 738 0.34 -5.12 -7.25
C GLU A 738 1.46 -4.86 -6.25
N ILE A 739 2.19 -5.91 -5.83
CA ILE A 739 3.26 -5.79 -4.84
C ILE A 739 4.47 -5.02 -5.38
N LYS A 740 4.82 -5.18 -6.67
CA LYS A 740 5.91 -4.41 -7.30
C LYS A 740 5.60 -2.91 -7.32
N HIS A 741 4.37 -2.55 -7.64
CA HIS A 741 3.93 -1.17 -7.86
C HIS A 741 3.26 -0.52 -6.64
N GLU A 742 3.17 -1.23 -5.51
CA GLU A 742 2.49 -0.78 -4.30
C GLU A 742 3.02 0.58 -3.78
N PHE A 743 4.34 0.76 -3.84
CA PHE A 743 5.04 1.95 -3.38
C PHE A 743 5.32 2.95 -4.49
N ASP A 744 4.81 2.76 -5.70
CA ASP A 744 5.07 3.73 -6.77
C ASP A 744 4.39 5.06 -6.46
N SER A 745 5.09 6.16 -6.71
CA SER A 745 4.53 7.50 -6.58
C SER A 745 3.62 7.83 -7.78
N PRO A 746 2.56 8.64 -7.60
CA PRO A 746 1.73 9.08 -8.72
C PRO A 746 2.49 10.09 -9.58
N LEU A 747 2.48 9.88 -10.90
CA LEU A 747 2.85 10.92 -11.87
C LEU A 747 1.66 11.86 -12.05
N ARG A 748 1.92 13.16 -12.16
CA ARG A 748 0.85 14.15 -12.28
C ARG A 748 0.35 14.32 -13.71
N CYS A 749 1.16 13.92 -14.68
CA CYS A 749 0.82 13.95 -16.10
C CYS A 749 1.58 12.84 -16.86
N GLU A 750 1.16 12.58 -18.09
CA GLU A 750 1.80 11.60 -18.98
C GLU A 750 3.18 12.04 -19.47
N ASN A 751 3.45 13.35 -19.44
CA ASN A 751 4.69 13.96 -19.93
C ASN A 751 5.68 14.32 -18.80
N GLU A 752 5.50 13.77 -17.60
CA GLU A 752 6.40 14.03 -16.48
C GLU A 752 7.78 13.43 -16.76
N PHE A 753 8.85 14.17 -16.44
CA PHE A 753 10.22 13.68 -16.59
C PHE A 753 10.78 13.31 -15.23
N VAL A 754 11.29 12.10 -15.12
CA VAL A 754 11.92 11.60 -13.88
C VAL A 754 13.32 11.10 -14.15
N SER A 755 14.18 11.12 -13.13
CA SER A 755 15.57 10.74 -13.27
C SER A 755 16.08 9.95 -12.06
N VAL A 756 16.97 9.00 -12.36
CA VAL A 756 17.81 8.31 -11.36
C VAL A 756 19.21 8.94 -11.25
N ALA A 757 19.51 10.02 -11.97
CA ALA A 757 20.80 10.71 -11.88
C ALA A 757 21.05 11.19 -10.45
N ASN A 758 22.29 11.02 -9.96
CA ASN A 758 22.73 11.29 -8.58
C ASN A 758 22.04 10.41 -7.51
N ILE A 759 20.71 10.35 -7.48
CA ILE A 759 19.97 9.54 -6.50
C ILE A 759 20.24 8.04 -6.66
N GLY A 760 20.44 7.54 -7.88
CA GLY A 760 20.81 6.15 -8.15
C GLY A 760 22.21 5.77 -7.63
N GLU A 761 23.12 6.74 -7.48
CA GLU A 761 24.43 6.53 -6.86
C GLU A 761 24.34 6.54 -5.32
N VAL A 762 23.58 7.49 -4.78
CA VAL A 762 23.45 7.71 -3.33
C VAL A 762 22.51 6.70 -2.67
N MET A 763 21.46 6.30 -3.39
CA MET A 763 20.40 5.40 -2.96
C MET A 763 20.21 4.24 -3.97
N PRO A 764 21.25 3.42 -4.22
CA PRO A 764 21.22 2.43 -5.30
C PRO A 764 20.25 1.28 -5.02
N GLY A 765 19.69 0.75 -6.12
CA GLY A 765 18.80 -0.41 -6.13
C GLY A 765 17.45 -0.16 -5.46
N ALA A 766 16.69 -1.25 -5.32
CA ALA A 766 15.43 -1.23 -4.61
C ALA A 766 15.67 -1.12 -3.09
N LYS A 767 14.79 -0.40 -2.43
CA LYS A 767 14.73 -0.30 -0.96
C LYS A 767 13.73 -1.27 -0.37
N SER A 768 13.96 -1.64 0.89
CA SER A 768 12.95 -2.33 1.69
C SER A 768 11.71 -1.43 1.91
N PRO A 769 10.49 -1.99 2.02
CA PRO A 769 9.27 -1.25 2.33
C PRO A 769 9.40 -0.32 3.55
N LEU A 770 9.97 -0.80 4.67
CA LEU A 770 10.23 0.03 5.85
C LEU A 770 11.24 1.14 5.53
N GLY A 771 12.26 0.82 4.73
CA GLY A 771 13.25 1.77 4.26
C GLY A 771 12.65 2.90 3.42
N ILE A 772 11.69 2.61 2.54
CA ILE A 772 10.97 3.61 1.75
C ILE A 772 10.12 4.48 2.67
N ASP A 773 9.22 3.85 3.45
CA ASP A 773 8.27 4.56 4.32
C ASP A 773 9.00 5.51 5.28
N HIS A 774 10.03 5.00 5.97
CA HIS A 774 10.87 5.80 6.85
C HIS A 774 11.59 6.93 6.12
N THR A 775 12.25 6.63 5.00
CA THR A 775 13.09 7.63 4.28
C THR A 775 12.24 8.77 3.74
N MET A 776 11.08 8.48 3.15
CA MET A 776 10.15 9.49 2.63
C MET A 776 9.61 10.39 3.75
N LYS A 777 9.21 9.81 4.89
CA LYS A 777 8.73 10.55 6.06
C LYS A 777 9.84 11.41 6.68
N PHE A 778 11.03 10.85 6.86
CA PHE A 778 12.18 11.55 7.47
C PHE A 778 12.67 12.74 6.64
N PHE A 779 12.89 12.57 5.33
CA PHE A 779 13.30 13.68 4.48
C PHE A 779 12.18 14.69 4.27
N GLY A 780 10.94 14.24 4.08
CA GLY A 780 9.78 15.11 3.93
C GLY A 780 9.58 16.04 5.12
N GLY A 781 9.58 15.50 6.34
CA GLY A 781 9.45 16.28 7.56
C GLY A 781 10.59 17.29 7.75
N ALA A 782 11.84 16.86 7.51
CA ALA A 782 13.01 17.73 7.61
C ALA A 782 12.95 18.92 6.62
N ILE A 783 12.49 18.67 5.39
CA ILE A 783 12.35 19.70 4.35
C ILE A 783 11.23 20.68 4.72
N GLN A 784 10.07 20.18 5.13
CA GLN A 784 8.93 21.03 5.52
C GLN A 784 9.27 21.92 6.71
N LYS A 785 9.93 21.36 7.72
CA LYS A 785 10.43 22.13 8.88
C LYS A 785 11.43 23.20 8.46
N GLN A 786 12.34 22.89 7.53
CA GLN A 786 13.28 23.87 6.99
C GLN A 786 12.58 25.00 6.23
N ALA A 787 11.61 24.68 5.37
CA ALA A 787 10.84 25.68 4.62
C ALA A 787 10.12 26.65 5.59
N TYR A 788 9.44 26.10 6.60
CA TYR A 788 8.77 26.88 7.64
C TYR A 788 9.72 27.84 8.36
N GLU A 789 10.86 27.35 8.88
CA GLU A 789 11.83 28.16 9.61
C GLU A 789 12.47 29.26 8.75
N LYS A 790 12.66 29.01 7.44
CA LYS A 790 13.18 30.00 6.50
C LYS A 790 12.12 31.00 6.02
N GLY A 791 10.85 30.84 6.44
CA GLY A 791 9.77 31.79 6.17
C GLY A 791 9.28 31.79 4.72
N PHE A 792 9.44 30.68 3.99
CA PHE A 792 8.87 30.51 2.66
C PHE A 792 8.23 29.12 2.54
N VAL A 793 7.16 29.03 1.76
CA VAL A 793 6.57 27.73 1.40
C VAL A 793 7.23 27.30 0.11
N ASP A 794 8.05 26.25 0.16
CA ASP A 794 8.50 25.58 -1.06
C ASP A 794 7.28 24.89 -1.68
N ASN A 795 6.88 25.28 -2.89
CA ASN A 795 5.76 24.66 -3.59
C ASN A 795 5.97 23.15 -3.77
N LEU A 796 7.22 22.69 -3.77
CA LEU A 796 7.58 21.27 -3.84
C LEU A 796 7.24 20.46 -2.59
N PHE A 797 6.88 21.10 -1.48
CA PHE A 797 6.65 20.39 -0.21
C PHE A 797 5.46 20.92 0.58
N LYS A 798 4.57 21.68 -0.09
CA LYS A 798 3.38 22.27 0.51
C LYS A 798 2.31 21.23 0.86
N SER A 799 2.23 20.14 0.11
CA SER A 799 1.20 19.12 0.35
C SER A 799 1.48 18.25 1.57
N LYS A 800 0.39 17.85 2.23
CA LYS A 800 0.36 16.97 3.39
C LYS A 800 0.25 15.48 3.01
N TYR A 801 -0.23 15.19 1.79
CA TYR A 801 -0.62 13.84 1.37
C TYR A 801 0.18 13.32 0.18
N PHE A 802 0.85 14.19 -0.57
CA PHE A 802 1.81 13.81 -1.61
C PHE A 802 3.10 14.62 -1.50
N GLN A 803 4.22 14.06 -1.95
CA GLN A 803 5.51 14.74 -1.95
C GLN A 803 6.01 14.89 -3.39
N PRO A 804 5.98 16.10 -3.98
CA PRO A 804 6.67 16.36 -5.24
C PRO A 804 8.20 16.30 -5.05
N GLY A 805 8.93 16.06 -6.15
CA GLY A 805 10.39 16.15 -6.19
C GLY A 805 11.14 14.84 -5.96
N ILE A 806 10.73 14.02 -4.99
CA ILE A 806 11.28 12.67 -4.77
C ILE A 806 10.16 11.66 -4.99
N LEU A 807 10.40 10.71 -5.88
CA LEU A 807 9.43 9.69 -6.28
C LEU A 807 10.00 8.30 -6.04
N THR A 808 9.12 7.32 -6.10
CA THR A 808 9.43 5.90 -5.99
C THR A 808 8.80 5.16 -7.16
N PHE A 809 9.52 4.24 -7.80
CA PHE A 809 8.99 3.31 -8.81
C PHE A 809 9.67 1.95 -8.68
N CYS A 810 8.90 0.86 -8.61
CA CYS A 810 9.38 -0.48 -8.29
C CYS A 810 10.40 -0.47 -7.14
N ASN A 811 10.05 0.18 -6.03
CA ASN A 811 10.91 0.37 -4.85
C ASN A 811 12.24 1.12 -5.08
N HIS A 812 12.47 1.73 -6.25
CA HIS A 812 13.62 2.58 -6.54
C HIS A 812 13.28 4.04 -6.32
N MET A 813 14.21 4.79 -5.71
CA MET A 813 14.06 6.23 -5.53
C MET A 813 14.45 6.98 -6.81
N MET A 814 13.64 7.97 -7.19
CA MET A 814 13.82 8.82 -8.36
C MET A 814 13.58 10.28 -7.98
N MET A 815 13.96 11.21 -8.86
CA MET A 815 13.64 12.64 -8.71
C MET A 815 12.94 13.17 -9.94
N THR A 816 12.05 14.15 -9.78
CA THR A 816 11.45 14.82 -10.93
C THR A 816 12.43 15.83 -11.53
N VAL A 817 12.54 15.84 -12.86
CA VAL A 817 13.56 16.62 -13.56
C VAL A 817 13.20 18.10 -13.57
N VAL A 818 11.95 18.45 -13.89
CA VAL A 818 11.54 19.86 -14.08
C VAL A 818 11.68 20.67 -12.80
N GLU A 819 11.16 20.16 -11.68
CA GLU A 819 11.24 20.78 -10.35
C GLU A 819 12.71 20.99 -9.94
N THR A 820 13.57 20.04 -10.30
CA THR A 820 15.01 20.11 -10.04
C THR A 820 15.68 21.22 -10.87
N ILE A 821 15.43 21.27 -12.18
CA ILE A 821 16.12 22.22 -13.09
C ILE A 821 15.57 23.64 -13.00
N THR A 822 14.32 23.82 -12.57
CA THR A 822 13.65 25.14 -12.52
C THR A 822 13.73 25.82 -11.16
N ARG A 823 14.31 25.17 -10.15
CA ARG A 823 14.41 25.66 -8.76
C ARG A 823 14.93 27.10 -8.62
N TYR A 824 15.83 27.53 -9.50
CA TYR A 824 16.42 28.87 -9.53
C TYR A 824 15.99 29.68 -10.77
N GLY A 825 14.79 29.41 -11.27
CA GLY A 825 14.25 29.96 -12.51
C GLY A 825 14.70 29.19 -13.75
N VAL A 826 13.90 29.29 -14.82
CA VAL A 826 14.18 28.61 -16.09
C VAL A 826 15.34 29.30 -16.82
N ASN A 827 16.33 28.52 -17.27
CA ASN A 827 17.46 29.00 -18.10
C ASN A 827 18.35 30.11 -17.49
N THR A 828 18.41 30.22 -16.17
CA THR A 828 19.33 31.13 -15.48
C THR A 828 20.74 30.50 -15.36
N PRO A 829 21.81 31.29 -15.21
CA PRO A 829 23.13 30.73 -14.88
C PRO A 829 23.11 29.87 -13.62
N ALA A 830 22.17 30.16 -12.70
CA ALA A 830 22.02 29.41 -11.47
C ALA A 830 21.37 28.03 -11.69
N SER A 831 20.30 27.94 -12.48
CA SER A 831 19.74 26.64 -12.87
C SER A 831 20.72 25.81 -13.69
N LYS A 832 21.50 26.42 -14.59
CA LYS A 832 22.55 25.71 -15.35
C LYS A 832 23.65 25.14 -14.46
N GLY A 833 24.13 25.92 -13.50
CA GLY A 833 25.10 25.42 -12.51
C GLY A 833 24.54 24.31 -11.63
N PHE A 834 23.28 24.40 -11.23
CA PHE A 834 22.60 23.36 -10.47
C PHE A 834 22.41 22.07 -11.30
N MET A 835 22.03 22.18 -12.58
CA MET A 835 21.95 21.04 -13.49
C MET A 835 23.28 20.29 -13.59
N ILE A 836 24.39 21.00 -13.78
CA ILE A 836 25.73 20.37 -13.82
C ILE A 836 26.04 19.69 -12.47
N SER A 837 25.63 20.27 -11.35
CA SER A 837 25.86 19.68 -10.03
C SER A 837 25.07 18.38 -9.79
N ILE A 838 23.92 18.20 -10.43
CA ILE A 838 23.04 17.03 -10.25
C ILE A 838 23.25 15.99 -11.36
N TYR A 839 23.29 16.43 -12.61
CA TYR A 839 23.37 15.56 -13.79
C TYR A 839 24.80 15.45 -14.38
N GLY A 840 25.76 16.24 -13.88
CA GLY A 840 27.10 16.35 -14.48
C GLY A 840 27.14 17.11 -15.81
N ARG A 841 25.98 17.54 -16.33
CA ARG A 841 25.80 18.22 -17.61
C ARG A 841 24.59 19.15 -17.59
N ILE A 842 24.50 20.02 -18.59
CA ILE A 842 23.30 20.81 -18.88
C ILE A 842 22.33 19.93 -19.66
N LEU A 843 21.04 19.96 -19.29
CA LEU A 843 19.97 19.30 -20.03
C LEU A 843 19.33 20.34 -20.97
N ASP A 844 19.67 20.27 -22.26
CA ASP A 844 19.15 21.18 -23.29
C ASP A 844 18.16 20.46 -24.24
N ASP A 845 17.35 19.54 -23.69
CA ASP A 845 16.29 18.86 -24.45
C ASP A 845 15.12 19.84 -24.71
N PRO A 846 14.74 20.11 -25.97
CA PRO A 846 13.68 21.07 -26.28
C PRO A 846 12.32 20.72 -25.68
N GLU A 847 11.93 19.44 -25.67
CA GLU A 847 10.64 19.00 -25.12
C GLU A 847 10.59 19.16 -23.60
N LEU A 848 11.69 18.79 -22.92
CA LEU A 848 11.83 19.00 -21.48
C LEU A 848 11.74 20.49 -21.12
N MET A 849 12.38 21.35 -21.91
CA MET A 849 12.39 22.79 -21.65
C MET A 849 11.02 23.43 -21.93
N ASP A 850 10.35 23.05 -23.01
CA ASP A 850 8.98 23.50 -23.30
C ASP A 850 8.01 23.09 -22.18
N TYR A 851 8.12 21.85 -21.69
CA TYR A 851 7.34 21.38 -20.55
C TYR A 851 7.69 22.16 -19.26
N ALA A 852 8.98 22.44 -19.01
CA ALA A 852 9.41 23.24 -17.87
C ALA A 852 8.87 24.68 -17.89
N TYR A 853 8.83 25.32 -19.08
CA TYR A 853 8.26 26.65 -19.27
C TYR A 853 6.74 26.69 -19.05
N GLU A 854 6.04 25.63 -19.43
CA GLU A 854 4.60 25.51 -19.19
C GLU A 854 4.28 25.32 -17.70
N LYS A 855 5.05 24.46 -17.04
CA LYS A 855 4.84 24.10 -15.63
C LYS A 855 5.14 25.28 -14.71
N VAL A 856 6.26 25.98 -14.91
CA VAL A 856 6.71 27.06 -14.01
C VAL A 856 6.48 28.44 -14.64
N LYS A 857 5.29 29.02 -14.39
CA LYS A 857 4.89 30.34 -14.94
C LYS A 857 5.53 31.54 -14.22
N GLU A 858 5.79 31.44 -12.91
CA GLU A 858 6.40 32.51 -12.10
C GLU A 858 7.44 31.91 -11.14
N GLY A 859 8.69 32.35 -11.22
CA GLY A 859 9.72 31.94 -10.26
C GLY A 859 9.37 32.42 -8.84
N VAL A 860 9.78 31.66 -7.82
CA VAL A 860 9.54 32.00 -6.41
C VAL A 860 9.97 33.44 -6.13
N GLN A 861 9.01 34.35 -5.86
CA GLN A 861 9.33 35.71 -5.45
C GLN A 861 9.96 35.68 -4.05
N GLN A 862 11.27 35.86 -3.99
CA GLN A 862 12.01 35.83 -2.74
C GLN A 862 11.83 37.15 -1.98
N SER A 863 11.41 37.07 -0.72
CA SER A 863 11.35 38.24 0.15
C SER A 863 12.75 38.84 0.37
N TRP A 864 12.83 40.12 0.75
CA TRP A 864 14.12 40.73 1.08
C TRP A 864 14.78 40.07 2.32
N PHE A 865 13.98 39.57 3.25
CA PHE A 865 14.46 38.78 4.41
C PHE A 865 15.11 37.47 3.98
N PHE A 866 14.52 36.79 2.99
CA PHE A 866 15.09 35.57 2.40
C PHE A 866 16.48 35.83 1.82
N ASN A 867 16.64 36.94 1.08
CA ASN A 867 17.93 37.32 0.50
C ASN A 867 19.00 37.55 1.58
N LEU A 868 18.68 38.25 2.66
CA LEU A 868 19.62 38.47 3.78
C LEU A 868 20.04 37.14 4.43
N ARG A 869 19.06 36.26 4.67
CA ARG A 869 19.30 34.94 5.28
C ARG A 869 20.11 34.03 4.36
N TYR A 870 19.88 34.07 3.05
CA TYR A 870 20.64 33.33 2.06
C TYR A 870 22.13 33.65 2.13
N TYR A 871 22.51 34.94 2.19
CA TYR A 871 23.92 35.31 2.34
C TYR A 871 24.51 34.90 3.69
N TRP A 872 23.73 34.98 4.76
CA TRP A 872 24.15 34.47 6.07
C TRP A 872 24.47 32.97 5.99
N ASP A 873 23.53 32.17 5.47
CA ASP A 873 23.70 30.74 5.33
C ASP A 873 24.86 30.41 4.37
N LEU A 874 25.08 31.21 3.31
CA LEU A 874 26.20 31.02 2.39
C LEU A 874 27.58 31.07 3.07
N PHE A 875 27.76 31.93 4.08
CA PHE A 875 29.04 32.12 4.76
C PHE A 875 29.18 31.33 6.07
N PHE A 876 28.07 31.04 6.76
CA PHE A 876 28.06 30.42 8.09
C PHE A 876 27.46 29.01 8.13
N PHE A 877 27.27 28.36 6.97
CA PHE A 877 26.70 27.01 6.87
C PHE A 877 27.42 25.94 7.69
N ASP A 878 28.71 26.02 8.00
CA ASP A 878 29.44 24.98 8.73
C ASP A 878 29.50 25.21 10.25
N TYR A 879 29.01 26.35 10.74
CA TYR A 879 29.15 26.77 12.14
C TYR A 879 28.51 25.79 13.14
N THR A 880 27.31 25.28 12.85
CA THR A 880 26.57 24.36 13.74
C THR A 880 26.97 22.89 13.56
N LEU A 881 27.76 22.57 12.52
CA LEU A 881 28.08 21.20 12.12
C LEU A 881 28.82 20.40 13.23
N PRO A 882 29.80 20.95 13.97
CA PRO A 882 30.46 20.21 15.05
C PRO A 882 29.51 19.87 16.22
N LYS A 883 28.58 20.77 16.55
CA LYS A 883 27.57 20.54 17.59
C LYS A 883 26.62 19.41 17.20
N ILE A 884 26.14 19.41 15.96
CA ILE A 884 25.26 18.35 15.43
C ILE A 884 26.03 17.04 15.36
N LYS A 885 27.28 17.03 14.88
CA LYS A 885 28.13 15.84 14.87
C LYS A 885 28.22 15.21 16.26
N LYS A 886 28.50 16.02 17.29
CA LYS A 886 28.54 15.54 18.68
C LYS A 886 27.19 14.98 19.13
N LYS A 887 26.08 15.71 18.90
CA LYS A 887 24.72 15.28 19.25
C LYS A 887 24.38 13.90 18.68
N ILE A 888 24.71 13.66 17.40
CA ILE A 888 24.33 12.44 16.68
C ILE A 888 25.26 11.26 17.00
N PHE A 889 26.57 11.49 17.13
CA PHE A 889 27.53 10.44 17.46
C PHE A 889 27.44 10.00 18.93
N ASP A 890 27.13 10.93 19.84
CA ASP A 890 26.96 10.66 21.28
C ASP A 890 25.49 10.36 21.63
N TYR A 891 24.63 10.14 20.63
CA TYR A 891 23.19 9.98 20.83
C TYR A 891 22.88 8.76 21.72
N HIS A 892 22.09 8.99 22.78
CA HIS A 892 21.67 7.92 23.68
C HIS A 892 20.45 7.19 23.12
N MET A 893 20.64 5.94 22.70
CA MET A 893 19.58 5.09 22.17
C MET A 893 18.64 4.58 23.28
N GLY A 894 17.85 5.49 23.85
CA GLY A 894 16.94 5.20 24.97
C GLY A 894 15.93 4.10 24.65
N PHE A 895 15.57 3.92 23.38
CA PHE A 895 14.69 2.83 22.93
C PHE A 895 15.29 1.42 23.17
N LEU A 896 16.61 1.26 23.27
CA LEU A 896 17.25 -0.04 23.49
C LEU A 896 17.03 -0.60 24.90
N LYS A 897 16.62 0.23 25.87
CA LYS A 897 16.41 -0.19 27.27
C LYS A 897 15.09 -0.93 27.50
N HIS A 898 14.15 -0.81 26.57
CA HIS A 898 12.80 -1.36 26.70
C HIS A 898 12.79 -2.87 26.51
N LYS A 899 11.85 -3.53 27.21
CA LYS A 899 11.78 -5.00 27.26
C LYS A 899 10.80 -5.55 26.23
N THR A 900 9.69 -4.87 25.99
CA THR A 900 8.66 -5.29 25.03
C THR A 900 8.84 -4.60 23.69
N ALA A 901 8.39 -5.25 22.61
CA ALA A 901 8.39 -4.70 21.26
C ALA A 901 7.54 -3.43 21.17
N LYS A 902 6.39 -3.40 21.84
CA LYS A 902 5.49 -2.23 21.86
C LYS A 902 6.17 -1.00 22.47
N GLU A 903 6.76 -1.14 23.66
CA GLU A 903 7.49 -0.04 24.30
C GLU A 903 8.69 0.44 23.45
N THR A 904 9.44 -0.49 22.83
CA THR A 904 10.55 -0.14 21.94
C THR A 904 10.06 0.62 20.72
N PHE A 905 8.96 0.20 20.09
CA PHE A 905 8.40 0.87 18.92
C PHE A 905 7.88 2.27 19.27
N GLU A 906 7.14 2.42 20.37
CA GLU A 906 6.72 3.73 20.87
C GLU A 906 7.93 4.64 21.15
N ALA A 907 8.99 4.11 21.76
CA ALA A 907 10.21 4.86 22.01
C ALA A 907 10.95 5.26 20.70
N ILE A 908 10.98 4.38 19.69
CA ILE A 908 11.52 4.68 18.35
C ILE A 908 10.73 5.83 17.71
N LEU A 909 9.41 5.77 17.74
CA LEU A 909 8.54 6.80 17.17
C LEU A 909 8.65 8.14 17.90
N ASN A 910 8.82 8.14 19.22
CA ASN A 910 9.05 9.36 20.00
C ASN A 910 10.39 10.05 19.65
N CYS A 911 11.29 9.37 18.94
CA CYS A 911 12.54 9.94 18.44
C CYS A 911 12.44 10.47 16.99
N CYS A 912 11.24 10.53 16.40
CA CYS A 912 11.02 10.91 14.99
C CYS A 912 11.69 12.22 14.56
N SER A 913 11.77 13.22 15.44
CA SER A 913 12.43 14.51 15.15
C SER A 913 13.86 14.65 15.68
N ASP A 914 14.39 13.67 16.43
CA ASP A 914 15.71 13.78 17.08
C ASP A 914 16.85 14.00 16.08
N PHE A 915 16.63 13.51 14.86
CA PHE A 915 17.61 13.48 13.77
C PHE A 915 17.34 14.50 12.66
N ASP A 916 16.28 15.31 12.74
CA ASP A 916 15.93 16.33 11.74
C ASP A 916 17.11 17.25 11.42
N ASP A 917 17.83 17.68 12.47
CA ASP A 917 18.99 18.55 12.35
C ASP A 917 20.04 17.97 11.40
N ALA A 918 20.24 16.65 11.38
CA ALA A 918 21.22 16.00 10.51
C ALA A 918 20.80 16.12 9.03
N ALA A 919 19.52 15.86 8.73
CA ALA A 919 18.97 15.98 7.38
C ALA A 919 18.96 17.44 6.91
N LYS A 920 18.44 18.35 7.72
CA LYS A 920 18.41 19.80 7.43
C LYS A 920 19.81 20.33 7.17
N LYS A 921 20.77 19.98 8.03
CA LYS A 921 22.15 20.41 7.89
C LYS A 921 22.79 19.87 6.61
N HIS A 922 22.53 18.61 6.26
CA HIS A 922 23.04 18.03 5.02
C HIS A 922 22.51 18.76 3.79
N MET A 923 21.22 19.11 3.77
CA MET A 923 20.63 19.90 2.68
C MET A 923 21.26 21.29 2.57
N GLU A 924 21.45 21.99 3.69
CA GLU A 924 22.14 23.30 3.71
C GLU A 924 23.57 23.21 3.19
N CYS A 925 24.33 22.18 3.60
CA CYS A 925 25.69 21.99 3.12
C CYS A 925 25.75 21.62 1.63
N THR A 926 24.79 20.84 1.13
CA THR A 926 24.67 20.49 -0.29
C THR A 926 24.35 21.72 -1.13
N GLU A 927 23.33 22.49 -0.74
CA GLU A 927 22.95 23.75 -1.41
C GLU A 927 24.13 24.74 -1.41
N ASN A 928 24.79 24.92 -0.26
CA ASN A 928 25.95 25.78 -0.13
C ASN A 928 27.10 25.36 -1.06
N SER A 929 27.44 24.07 -1.07
CA SER A 929 28.48 23.52 -1.94
C SER A 929 28.15 23.75 -3.42
N SER A 930 26.90 23.55 -3.83
CA SER A 930 26.45 23.78 -5.20
C SER A 930 26.54 25.27 -5.58
N ASN A 931 26.16 26.19 -4.68
CA ASN A 931 26.23 27.63 -4.94
C ASN A 931 27.66 28.16 -5.12
N TRP A 932 28.62 27.68 -4.32
CA TRP A 932 30.03 28.03 -4.50
C TRP A 932 30.62 27.42 -5.77
N ASN A 933 30.32 26.15 -6.05
CA ASN A 933 30.73 25.48 -7.29
C ASN A 933 30.20 26.21 -8.53
N MET A 934 28.93 26.62 -8.51
CA MET A 934 28.31 27.42 -9.55
C MET A 934 28.98 28.78 -9.74
N SER A 935 29.34 29.46 -8.64
CA SER A 935 30.07 30.72 -8.70
C SER A 935 31.43 30.55 -9.37
N MET A 936 32.15 29.47 -9.04
CA MET A 936 33.42 29.11 -9.68
C MET A 936 33.22 28.83 -11.17
N PHE A 937 32.25 28.00 -11.52
CA PHE A 937 31.94 27.63 -12.90
C PHE A 937 31.54 28.85 -13.73
N SER A 938 30.72 29.76 -13.20
CA SER A 938 30.32 31.00 -13.87
C SER A 938 31.52 31.91 -14.17
N ILE A 939 32.50 31.98 -13.28
CA ILE A 939 33.75 32.74 -13.52
C ILE A 939 34.55 32.11 -14.66
N LEU A 940 34.66 30.76 -14.70
CA LEU A 940 35.34 30.05 -15.78
C LEU A 940 34.61 30.25 -17.13
N CYS A 941 33.28 30.13 -17.17
CA CYS A 941 32.51 30.36 -18.39
C CYS A 941 32.59 31.81 -18.89
N LYS A 942 32.83 32.81 -18.04
CA LYS A 942 33.04 34.20 -18.51
C LYS A 942 34.37 34.41 -19.22
N THR A 943 35.30 33.45 -19.13
CA THR A 943 36.62 33.54 -19.74
C THR A 943 36.71 32.93 -21.15
N LYS A 944 35.65 32.25 -21.62
CA LYS A 944 35.57 31.64 -22.96
C LYS A 944 34.11 31.65 -23.46
N GLU A 945 33.87 31.91 -24.75
CA GLU A 945 32.51 32.05 -25.30
C GLU A 945 31.69 30.74 -25.31
N THR A 946 32.35 29.57 -25.30
CA THR A 946 31.72 28.25 -25.33
C THR A 946 32.12 27.38 -24.13
N VAL A 947 31.17 26.60 -23.60
CA VAL A 947 31.43 25.60 -22.55
C VAL A 947 31.93 24.32 -23.21
N ASP A 948 33.23 24.01 -23.05
CA ASP A 948 33.86 22.81 -23.62
C ASP A 948 34.65 21.99 -22.57
N ASN A 949 35.29 20.90 -23.02
CA ASN A 949 36.01 19.97 -22.14
C ASN A 949 37.11 20.64 -21.31
N ASP A 950 37.70 21.75 -21.77
CA ASP A 950 38.74 22.46 -21.04
C ASP A 950 38.18 23.11 -19.77
N ILE A 951 36.99 23.71 -19.85
CA ILE A 951 36.31 24.31 -18.69
C ILE A 951 35.95 23.23 -17.66
N TYR A 952 35.41 22.08 -18.10
CA TYR A 952 35.11 20.97 -17.19
C TYR A 952 36.36 20.41 -16.52
N SER A 953 37.46 20.29 -17.28
CA SER A 953 38.76 19.80 -16.79
C SER A 953 39.37 20.74 -15.75
N ASP A 954 39.35 22.05 -16.01
CA ASP A 954 39.82 23.08 -15.08
C ASP A 954 38.96 23.17 -13.83
N PHE A 955 37.63 23.08 -13.98
CA PHE A 955 36.68 23.00 -12.87
C PHE A 955 36.94 21.79 -11.97
N ALA A 956 37.12 20.59 -12.56
CA ALA A 956 37.45 19.37 -11.84
C ALA A 956 38.79 19.49 -11.09
N ARG A 957 39.81 20.15 -11.68
CA ARG A 957 41.11 20.36 -11.04
C ARG A 957 41.00 21.22 -9.77
N PHE A 958 40.17 22.25 -9.77
CA PHE A 958 39.92 23.04 -8.56
C PHE A 958 39.29 22.19 -7.44
N LEU A 959 38.34 21.32 -7.76
CA LEU A 959 37.68 20.46 -6.77
C LEU A 959 38.61 19.32 -6.26
N ALA A 960 39.42 18.73 -7.14
CA ALA A 960 40.35 17.64 -6.82
C ALA A 960 41.52 18.04 -5.92
N SER A 961 41.74 19.35 -5.73
CA SER A 961 42.80 19.94 -4.91
C SER A 961 42.44 20.10 -3.42
N SER A 962 41.28 19.61 -2.99
CA SER A 962 40.82 19.69 -1.59
C SER A 962 41.34 18.51 -0.77
N SER A 963 41.95 18.80 0.38
CA SER A 963 42.35 17.86 1.44
C SER A 963 41.27 17.77 2.53
N ASN A 964 41.40 16.77 3.43
CA ASN A 964 40.51 16.56 4.59
C ASN A 964 39.04 16.33 4.22
N VAL A 965 38.79 15.54 3.17
CA VAL A 965 37.46 15.13 2.74
C VAL A 965 37.08 13.83 3.45
N GLU A 966 35.93 13.79 4.13
CA GLU A 966 35.53 12.66 5.00
C GLU A 966 35.45 11.32 4.25
N SER A 967 35.00 11.30 2.98
CA SER A 967 34.95 10.09 2.15
C SER A 967 36.34 9.60 1.70
N ALA A 968 37.32 10.50 1.56
CA ALA A 968 38.71 10.15 1.23
C ALA A 968 39.47 9.54 2.42
N ASP A 969 39.01 9.79 3.66
CA ASP A 969 39.57 9.23 4.89
C ASP A 969 39.31 7.71 5.01
N VAL A 970 38.20 7.19 4.44
CA VAL A 970 37.83 5.77 4.59
C VAL A 970 38.85 4.82 3.94
N PRO A 971 39.21 4.97 2.64
CA PRO A 971 40.23 4.11 2.04
C PRO A 971 41.61 4.28 2.70
N GLN A 972 41.96 5.50 3.11
CA GLN A 972 43.23 5.76 3.79
C GLN A 972 43.28 5.03 5.14
N ALA A 973 42.27 5.18 5.99
CA ALA A 973 42.20 4.53 7.28
C ALA A 973 42.17 2.99 7.15
N MET A 974 41.51 2.46 6.12
CA MET A 974 41.52 1.03 5.82
C MET A 974 42.93 0.55 5.42
N GLN A 975 43.64 1.30 4.58
CA GLN A 975 45.03 1.00 4.22
C GLN A 975 45.97 1.07 5.43
N GLU A 976 45.78 2.03 6.34
CA GLU A 976 46.55 2.15 7.58
C GLU A 976 46.36 0.95 8.50
N VAL A 977 45.16 0.38 8.55
CA VAL A 977 44.88 -0.88 9.26
C VAL A 977 45.59 -2.04 8.56
N ALA A 978 45.42 -2.19 7.25
CA ALA A 978 46.04 -3.27 6.47
C ALA A 978 47.58 -3.27 6.58
N ASN A 979 48.21 -2.11 6.45
CA ASN A 979 49.66 -1.95 6.62
C ASN A 979 50.12 -2.36 8.02
N GLN A 980 49.33 -2.04 9.06
CA GLN A 980 49.66 -2.42 10.42
C GLN A 980 49.48 -3.91 10.67
N ILE A 981 48.47 -4.54 10.08
CA ILE A 981 48.27 -6.00 10.14
C ILE A 981 49.51 -6.74 9.61
N VAL A 982 50.04 -6.29 8.47
CA VAL A 982 51.26 -6.86 7.88
C VAL A 982 52.46 -6.73 8.82
N LYS A 983 52.59 -5.59 9.53
CA LYS A 983 53.66 -5.38 10.52
C LYS A 983 53.50 -6.26 11.75
N ASP A 984 52.28 -6.49 12.20
CA ASP A 984 52.01 -7.18 13.46
C ASP A 984 52.07 -8.71 13.34
N ILE A 985 51.53 -9.29 12.26
CA ILE A 985 51.42 -10.76 12.10
C ILE A 985 51.86 -11.30 10.73
N GLY A 986 52.19 -10.43 9.78
CA GLY A 986 52.55 -10.81 8.40
C GLY A 986 51.35 -11.00 7.48
N ALA A 987 51.53 -10.63 6.20
CA ALA A 987 50.45 -10.68 5.19
C ALA A 987 49.94 -12.10 4.93
N GLU A 988 50.85 -13.08 4.79
CA GLU A 988 50.50 -14.48 4.50
C GLU A 988 49.68 -15.11 5.62
N LYS A 989 50.06 -14.84 6.88
CA LYS A 989 49.34 -15.38 8.05
C LYS A 989 47.92 -14.83 8.14
N PHE A 990 47.74 -13.52 7.91
CA PHE A 990 46.41 -12.90 7.95
C PHE A 990 45.51 -13.33 6.80
N LYS A 991 46.08 -13.51 5.60
CA LYS A 991 45.34 -14.03 4.43
C LYS A 991 44.93 -15.50 4.58
N ALA A 992 45.70 -16.29 5.33
CA ALA A 992 45.40 -17.69 5.60
C ALA A 992 44.32 -17.90 6.67
N MET A 993 44.05 -16.90 7.52
CA MET A 993 42.97 -16.96 8.51
C MET A 993 41.60 -17.05 7.83
N SER A 994 40.68 -17.79 8.44
CA SER A 994 39.26 -17.64 8.09
C SER A 994 38.77 -16.22 8.44
N VAL A 995 37.66 -15.78 7.83
CA VAL A 995 37.12 -14.44 8.09
C VAL A 995 36.76 -14.30 9.57
N GLU A 996 36.19 -15.33 10.18
CA GLU A 996 35.82 -15.40 11.58
C GLU A 996 37.05 -15.35 12.52
N GLU A 997 38.12 -16.08 12.20
CA GLU A 997 39.37 -16.04 12.98
C GLU A 997 40.04 -14.66 12.92
N ALA A 998 40.07 -14.05 11.73
CA ALA A 998 40.62 -12.72 11.52
C ALA A 998 39.79 -11.65 12.25
N GLU A 999 38.46 -11.80 12.27
CA GLU A 999 37.54 -10.95 13.02
C GLU A 999 37.85 -11.01 14.51
N GLU A 1000 37.83 -12.21 15.09
CA GLU A 1000 38.05 -12.43 16.51
C GLU A 1000 39.42 -11.88 16.93
N TRP A 1001 40.46 -12.13 16.13
CA TRP A 1001 41.79 -11.60 16.38
C TRP A 1001 41.80 -10.06 16.35
N LEU A 1002 41.25 -9.41 15.32
CA LEU A 1002 41.23 -7.94 15.23
C LEU A 1002 40.41 -7.30 16.36
N GLN A 1003 39.33 -7.94 16.81
CA GLN A 1003 38.47 -7.44 17.87
C GLN A 1003 39.12 -7.58 19.26
N THR A 1004 39.79 -8.70 19.53
CA THR A 1004 40.30 -9.02 20.89
C THR A 1004 41.77 -8.71 21.10
N SER A 1005 42.58 -8.68 20.03
CA SER A 1005 44.02 -8.53 20.12
C SER A 1005 44.44 -7.16 20.70
N PRO A 1006 45.46 -7.13 21.59
CA PRO A 1006 46.06 -5.89 22.08
C PRO A 1006 47.05 -5.27 21.07
N THR A 1007 47.24 -5.87 19.89
CA THR A 1007 48.16 -5.37 18.86
C THR A 1007 47.73 -4.00 18.31
N THR A 1008 48.68 -3.30 17.67
CA THR A 1008 48.40 -1.97 17.10
C THR A 1008 47.37 -2.06 15.99
N ALA A 1009 47.39 -3.14 15.19
CA ALA A 1009 46.39 -3.46 14.19
C ALA A 1009 44.99 -3.60 14.81
N GLY A 1010 44.85 -4.34 15.91
CA GLY A 1010 43.57 -4.49 16.62
C GLY A 1010 43.05 -3.15 17.15
N HIS A 1011 43.92 -2.32 17.74
CA HIS A 1011 43.53 -0.98 18.18
C HIS A 1011 43.09 -0.09 17.01
N LYS A 1012 43.83 -0.06 15.91
CA LYS A 1012 43.48 0.73 14.71
C LYS A 1012 42.17 0.24 14.08
N PHE A 1013 41.94 -1.07 14.03
CA PHE A 1013 40.69 -1.65 13.54
C PHE A 1013 39.48 -1.25 14.39
N ARG A 1014 39.56 -1.37 15.72
CA ARG A 1014 38.48 -0.92 16.61
C ARG A 1014 38.22 0.59 16.49
N LYS A 1015 39.29 1.39 16.32
CA LYS A 1015 39.17 2.83 16.06
C LYS A 1015 38.51 3.12 14.70
N PHE A 1016 38.83 2.33 13.67
CA PHE A 1016 38.16 2.41 12.36
C PHE A 1016 36.66 2.13 12.51
N LEU A 1017 36.28 1.04 13.19
CA LEU A 1017 34.86 0.71 13.42
C LEU A 1017 34.14 1.79 14.23
N ALA A 1018 34.77 2.37 15.26
CA ALA A 1018 34.17 3.46 16.03
C ALA A 1018 33.90 4.72 15.17
N ARG A 1019 34.77 5.01 14.19
CA ARG A 1019 34.67 6.20 13.34
C ARG A 1019 33.81 6.00 12.10
N HIS A 1020 33.90 4.83 11.46
CA HIS A 1020 33.35 4.54 10.12
C HIS A 1020 32.44 3.31 10.09
N GLY A 1021 32.26 2.61 11.21
CA GLY A 1021 31.48 1.37 11.26
C GLY A 1021 30.00 1.54 10.95
N HIS A 1022 29.44 2.76 11.02
CA HIS A 1022 28.05 3.02 10.63
C HIS A 1022 27.80 2.99 9.11
N ARG A 1023 28.85 2.85 8.30
CA ARG A 1023 28.77 2.81 6.83
C ARG A 1023 28.49 1.41 6.29
N CYS A 1024 27.89 1.36 5.11
CA CYS A 1024 27.55 0.15 4.35
C CYS A 1024 27.32 0.48 2.87
N LEU A 1025 27.10 -0.56 2.04
CA LEU A 1025 26.38 -0.38 0.79
C LEU A 1025 24.92 -0.01 1.08
N LYS A 1026 24.30 0.81 0.21
CA LYS A 1026 22.92 1.28 0.38
C LYS A 1026 22.71 1.96 1.75
N GLU A 1027 23.53 2.97 2.05
CA GLU A 1027 23.60 3.64 3.37
C GLU A 1027 22.24 4.14 3.89
N PHE A 1028 21.34 4.53 2.98
CA PHE A 1028 20.00 5.07 3.29
C PHE A 1028 18.88 4.04 3.44
N ASP A 1029 19.14 2.75 3.27
CA ASP A 1029 18.13 1.72 3.60
C ASP A 1029 18.38 1.19 5.01
N VAL A 1030 17.41 1.36 5.92
CA VAL A 1030 17.52 0.88 7.31
C VAL A 1030 17.68 -0.64 7.41
N ARG A 1031 17.42 -1.40 6.34
CA ARG A 1031 17.70 -2.84 6.25
C ARG A 1031 19.19 -3.18 6.09
N SER A 1032 20.00 -2.28 5.51
CA SER A 1032 21.40 -2.57 5.14
C SER A 1032 22.28 -2.92 6.33
N ILE A 1033 23.18 -3.89 6.19
CA ILE A 1033 24.10 -4.32 7.25
C ILE A 1033 25.36 -3.44 7.23
N THR A 1034 25.67 -2.78 8.36
CA THR A 1034 26.83 -1.89 8.51
C THR A 1034 28.09 -2.64 8.91
N TRP A 1035 29.28 -2.09 8.61
CA TRP A 1035 30.56 -2.69 9.03
C TRP A 1035 30.69 -2.83 10.55
N GLY A 1036 30.00 -1.99 11.31
CA GLY A 1036 29.95 -2.07 12.76
C GLY A 1036 28.97 -3.13 13.28
N MET A 1037 27.98 -3.54 12.48
CA MET A 1037 27.08 -4.65 12.80
C MET A 1037 27.66 -6.00 12.39
N ASP A 1038 28.25 -6.07 11.20
CA ASP A 1038 28.94 -7.24 10.66
C ASP A 1038 30.21 -6.78 9.89
N PRO A 1039 31.42 -6.98 10.44
CA PRO A 1039 32.66 -6.55 9.82
C PRO A 1039 33.21 -7.56 8.79
N LYS A 1040 32.55 -8.68 8.50
CA LYS A 1040 33.08 -9.74 7.62
C LYS A 1040 33.52 -9.25 6.25
N LEU A 1041 32.72 -8.39 5.62
CA LEU A 1041 33.08 -7.79 4.33
C LEU A 1041 34.30 -6.86 4.45
N LEU A 1042 34.38 -6.07 5.52
CA LEU A 1042 35.55 -5.22 5.80
C LEU A 1042 36.82 -6.07 5.99
N ILE A 1043 36.71 -7.22 6.65
CA ILE A 1043 37.83 -8.14 6.86
C ILE A 1043 38.32 -8.71 5.54
N LYS A 1044 37.40 -9.17 4.67
CA LYS A 1044 37.76 -9.61 3.32
C LYS A 1044 38.51 -8.50 2.56
N LEU A 1045 38.05 -7.25 2.65
CA LEU A 1045 38.75 -6.11 2.03
C LEU A 1045 40.15 -5.91 2.61
N LEU A 1046 40.31 -5.99 3.94
CA LEU A 1046 41.61 -5.89 4.62
C LEU A 1046 42.55 -7.04 4.23
N GLN A 1047 42.05 -8.27 4.09
CA GLN A 1047 42.84 -9.43 3.64
C GLN A 1047 43.37 -9.21 2.22
N ASN A 1048 42.57 -8.64 1.33
CA ASN A 1048 43.00 -8.31 -0.03
C ASN A 1048 44.03 -7.17 -0.05
N LEU A 1049 43.86 -6.15 0.80
CA LEU A 1049 44.81 -5.04 0.92
C LEU A 1049 46.14 -5.46 1.59
N ALA A 1050 46.14 -6.49 2.43
CA ALA A 1050 47.33 -6.97 3.10
C ALA A 1050 48.43 -7.35 2.09
N GLY A 1051 49.60 -6.73 2.20
CA GLY A 1051 50.74 -6.96 1.30
C GLY A 1051 50.74 -6.13 0.02
N ILE A 1052 49.70 -5.33 -0.25
CA ILE A 1052 49.71 -4.30 -1.30
C ILE A 1052 50.32 -3.03 -0.72
N GLY A 1053 51.65 -2.94 -0.70
CA GLY A 1053 52.36 -1.78 -0.15
C GLY A 1053 52.10 -0.52 -0.99
N LYS A 1054 51.32 0.42 -0.45
CA LYS A 1054 51.26 1.82 -0.90
C LYS A 1054 51.86 2.71 0.18
N GLU A 1055 52.77 3.61 -0.22
CA GLU A 1055 53.31 4.64 0.66
C GLU A 1055 52.21 5.63 1.08
N GLU A 1056 52.20 5.97 2.37
CA GLU A 1056 51.27 6.89 2.99
C GLU A 1056 51.62 8.33 2.57
N THR A 1057 50.83 8.93 1.69
CA THR A 1057 50.96 10.36 1.36
C THR A 1057 49.74 11.12 1.88
N LYS A 1058 49.93 11.90 2.95
CA LYS A 1058 48.95 12.91 3.36
C LYS A 1058 48.92 13.98 2.28
N LYS A 1059 47.80 14.08 1.56
CA LYS A 1059 47.60 15.08 0.50
C LYS A 1059 47.26 16.42 1.17
N GLU A 1060 48.17 17.38 1.10
CA GLU A 1060 47.88 18.78 1.49
C GLU A 1060 47.13 19.50 0.35
N ASP A 1061 46.40 20.57 0.70
CA ASP A 1061 45.74 21.44 -0.29
C ASP A 1061 46.79 22.01 -1.25
N ASP A 1062 46.62 21.85 -2.57
CA ASP A 1062 47.48 22.54 -3.53
C ASP A 1062 47.32 24.06 -3.39
N SER A 1063 48.43 24.80 -3.50
CA SER A 1063 48.40 26.27 -3.50
C SER A 1063 47.60 26.77 -4.72
N ILE A 1064 46.79 27.81 -4.52
CA ILE A 1064 45.92 28.34 -5.59
C ILE A 1064 46.76 28.82 -6.79
N ASP A 1065 47.95 29.37 -6.53
CA ASP A 1065 48.86 29.83 -7.58
C ASP A 1065 49.44 28.66 -8.41
N LYS A 1066 49.69 27.49 -7.78
CA LYS A 1066 50.07 26.26 -8.50
C LYS A 1066 48.93 25.80 -9.41
N ILE A 1067 47.69 25.84 -8.94
CA ILE A 1067 46.52 25.47 -9.76
C ILE A 1067 46.36 26.41 -10.94
N PHE A 1068 46.45 27.73 -10.73
CA PHE A 1068 46.37 28.73 -11.79
C PHE A 1068 47.41 28.52 -12.90
N SER A 1069 48.60 28.01 -12.57
CA SER A 1069 49.65 27.73 -13.56
C SER A 1069 49.36 26.50 -14.44
N GLN A 1070 48.39 25.68 -14.06
CA GLN A 1070 48.06 24.40 -14.70
C GLN A 1070 46.73 24.43 -15.46
N LEU A 1071 46.04 25.58 -15.48
CA LEU A 1071 44.74 25.71 -16.14
C LEU A 1071 44.89 25.80 -17.65
N ASN A 1072 43.91 25.23 -18.35
CA ASN A 1072 43.80 25.30 -19.80
C ASN A 1072 43.19 26.64 -20.27
N VAL A 1073 42.30 27.23 -19.47
CA VAL A 1073 41.60 28.48 -19.81
C VAL A 1073 42.39 29.71 -19.33
N PRO A 1074 42.64 30.71 -20.19
CA PRO A 1074 43.39 31.91 -19.80
C PRO A 1074 42.55 32.81 -18.87
N LEU A 1075 42.98 32.95 -17.62
CA LEU A 1075 42.29 33.77 -16.62
C LEU A 1075 42.71 35.25 -16.66
N THR A 1076 41.72 36.15 -16.72
CA THR A 1076 41.93 37.60 -16.54
C THR A 1076 42.30 37.96 -15.09
N PHE A 1077 42.87 39.15 -14.86
CA PHE A 1077 43.21 39.62 -13.50
C PHE A 1077 42.01 39.62 -12.55
N MET A 1078 40.85 40.10 -13.03
CA MET A 1078 39.60 40.11 -12.25
C MET A 1078 39.11 38.69 -11.94
N SER A 1079 39.24 37.75 -12.87
CA SER A 1079 38.86 36.35 -12.66
C SER A 1079 39.76 35.67 -11.62
N LYS A 1080 41.07 35.92 -11.66
CA LYS A 1080 42.02 35.43 -10.64
C LYS A 1080 41.70 35.97 -9.25
N LEU A 1081 41.37 37.26 -9.14
CA LEU A 1081 40.99 37.88 -7.87
C LEU A 1081 39.71 37.25 -7.29
N MET A 1082 38.67 37.07 -8.11
CA MET A 1082 37.43 36.41 -7.66
C MET A 1082 37.66 34.94 -7.29
N LEU A 1083 38.43 34.18 -8.07
CA LEU A 1083 38.72 32.77 -7.77
C LEU A 1083 39.51 32.59 -6.48
N ARG A 1084 40.41 33.52 -6.12
CA ARG A 1084 41.10 33.50 -4.82
C ARG A 1084 40.14 33.58 -3.63
N PHE A 1085 38.96 34.17 -3.81
CA PHE A 1085 37.91 34.21 -2.79
C PHE A 1085 36.95 33.00 -2.87
N VAL A 1086 36.59 32.58 -4.09
CA VAL A 1086 35.60 31.53 -4.32
C VAL A 1086 36.16 30.13 -4.05
N VAL A 1087 37.40 29.82 -4.47
CA VAL A 1087 38.00 28.48 -4.35
C VAL A 1087 38.10 28.00 -2.89
N PRO A 1088 38.57 28.80 -1.92
CA PRO A 1088 38.56 28.38 -0.51
C PRO A 1088 37.16 28.03 0.01
N ASN A 1089 36.14 28.79 -0.40
CA ASN A 1089 34.76 28.52 -0.01
C ASN A 1089 34.19 27.27 -0.70
N CYS A 1090 34.55 26.99 -1.95
CA CYS A 1090 34.22 25.71 -2.62
C CYS A 1090 34.80 24.52 -1.85
N ARG A 1091 36.10 24.59 -1.48
CA ARG A 1091 36.75 23.53 -0.68
C ARG A 1091 36.07 23.33 0.67
N ARG A 1092 35.73 24.44 1.36
CA ARG A 1092 34.97 24.41 2.63
C ARG A 1092 33.59 23.76 2.44
N GLY A 1093 32.88 24.12 1.37
CA GLY A 1093 31.58 23.57 0.98
C GLY A 1093 31.62 22.05 0.80
N VAL A 1094 32.58 21.56 0.00
CA VAL A 1094 32.78 20.12 -0.24
C VAL A 1094 33.05 19.36 1.05
N ARG A 1095 33.96 19.85 1.91
CA ARG A 1095 34.29 19.19 3.19
C ARG A 1095 33.07 19.08 4.12
N ALA A 1096 32.30 20.16 4.23
CA ALA A 1096 31.11 20.19 5.07
C ALA A 1096 29.96 19.36 4.48
N ARG A 1097 29.79 19.28 3.16
CA ARG A 1097 28.84 18.36 2.50
C ARG A 1097 29.16 16.89 2.80
N GLU A 1098 30.42 16.49 2.66
CA GLU A 1098 30.84 15.11 2.95
C GLU A 1098 30.76 14.77 4.44
N THR A 1099 31.12 15.73 5.31
CA THR A 1099 30.98 15.57 6.77
C THR A 1099 29.51 15.46 7.19
N SER A 1100 28.65 16.34 6.67
CA SER A 1100 27.20 16.30 6.96
C SER A 1100 26.55 15.03 6.42
N LYS A 1101 26.97 14.51 5.25
CA LYS A 1101 26.54 13.19 4.77
C LYS A 1101 26.90 12.10 5.77
N SER A 1102 28.14 12.06 6.27
CA SER A 1102 28.58 11.08 7.28
C SER A 1102 27.73 11.14 8.56
N ILE A 1103 27.37 12.35 9.02
CA ILE A 1103 26.48 12.55 10.17
C ILE A 1103 25.07 12.03 9.88
N LEU A 1104 24.55 12.30 8.69
CA LEU A 1104 23.23 11.82 8.26
C LEU A 1104 23.18 10.29 8.19
N ILE A 1105 24.21 9.64 7.65
CA ILE A 1105 24.31 8.17 7.66
C ILE A 1105 24.42 7.63 9.09
N LYS A 1106 25.08 8.36 9.99
CA LYS A 1106 25.12 7.99 11.41
C LYS A 1106 23.74 8.06 12.07
N ALA A 1107 22.92 9.04 11.72
CA ALA A 1107 21.52 9.09 12.15
C ALA A 1107 20.72 7.88 11.62
N MET A 1108 20.89 7.52 10.35
CA MET A 1108 20.27 6.31 9.77
C MET A 1108 20.71 5.02 10.49
N ASP A 1109 21.98 4.94 10.91
CA ASP A 1109 22.50 3.82 11.72
C ASP A 1109 21.82 3.71 13.10
N ASN A 1110 21.46 4.84 13.73
CA ASN A 1110 20.72 4.82 14.99
C ASN A 1110 19.29 4.29 14.78
N TRP A 1111 18.59 4.72 13.72
CA TRP A 1111 17.28 4.16 13.34
C TRP A 1111 17.34 2.66 13.06
N ARG A 1112 18.32 2.25 12.25
CA ARG A 1112 18.58 0.85 11.91
C ARG A 1112 18.73 -0.02 13.15
N LYS A 1113 19.51 0.41 14.15
CA LYS A 1113 19.68 -0.32 15.42
C LYS A 1113 18.37 -0.45 16.19
N GLY A 1114 17.54 0.60 16.17
CA GLY A 1114 16.18 0.55 16.73
C GLY A 1114 15.32 -0.52 16.06
N PHE A 1115 15.23 -0.51 14.74
CA PHE A 1115 14.43 -1.49 14.01
C PHE A 1115 14.98 -2.92 14.12
N CYS A 1116 16.30 -3.13 14.12
CA CYS A 1116 16.88 -4.45 14.38
C CYS A 1116 16.53 -4.97 15.78
N ARG A 1117 16.58 -4.11 16.81
CA ARG A 1117 16.18 -4.48 18.18
C ARG A 1117 14.69 -4.82 18.24
N LEU A 1118 13.86 -4.02 17.59
CA LEU A 1118 12.42 -4.23 17.52
C LEU A 1118 12.09 -5.57 16.84
N GLY A 1119 12.73 -5.88 15.70
CA GLY A 1119 12.57 -7.14 14.99
C GLY A 1119 12.87 -8.35 15.89
N LYS A 1120 13.99 -8.30 16.62
CA LYS A 1120 14.34 -9.32 17.64
C LYS A 1120 13.26 -9.51 18.70
N GLN A 1121 12.70 -8.40 19.22
CA GLN A 1121 11.65 -8.48 20.23
C GLN A 1121 10.35 -9.04 19.66
N MET A 1122 9.98 -8.62 18.46
CA MET A 1122 8.77 -9.12 17.81
C MET A 1122 8.87 -10.62 17.51
N VAL A 1123 10.05 -11.15 17.18
CA VAL A 1123 10.30 -12.59 17.08
C VAL A 1123 10.17 -13.26 18.46
N SER A 1124 10.82 -12.73 19.50
CA SER A 1124 10.74 -13.29 20.86
C SER A 1124 9.33 -13.31 21.46
N GLU A 1125 8.45 -12.42 20.98
CA GLU A 1125 7.03 -12.34 21.34
C GLU A 1125 6.11 -13.18 20.44
N GLY A 1126 6.67 -13.87 19.42
CA GLY A 1126 5.93 -14.71 18.49
C GLY A 1126 5.09 -13.94 17.46
N ARG A 1127 5.41 -12.67 17.19
CA ARG A 1127 4.70 -11.82 16.23
C ARG A 1127 5.28 -11.90 14.83
N LEU A 1128 6.58 -12.18 14.70
CA LEU A 1128 7.26 -12.37 13.43
C LEU A 1128 7.95 -13.74 13.40
N PRO A 1129 8.02 -14.39 12.23
CA PRO A 1129 8.75 -15.65 12.08
C PRO A 1129 10.27 -15.48 12.04
N ASP A 1130 10.77 -14.34 11.56
CA ASP A 1130 12.18 -14.00 11.48
C ASP A 1130 12.41 -12.48 11.65
N GLU A 1131 13.62 -12.11 12.09
CA GLU A 1131 13.97 -10.73 12.44
C GLU A 1131 14.00 -9.80 11.21
N GLU A 1132 14.32 -10.30 10.03
CA GLU A 1132 14.42 -9.47 8.81
C GLU A 1132 13.06 -9.08 8.26
N LEU A 1133 12.01 -9.85 8.56
CA LEU A 1133 10.68 -9.59 8.02
C LEU A 1133 10.15 -8.21 8.42
N ILE A 1134 10.64 -7.64 9.52
CA ILE A 1134 10.28 -6.27 9.96
C ILE A 1134 10.56 -5.22 8.89
N PHE A 1135 11.61 -5.38 8.08
CA PHE A 1135 11.97 -4.41 7.04
C PHE A 1135 11.01 -4.42 5.85
N PHE A 1136 10.13 -5.41 5.78
CA PHE A 1136 9.09 -5.55 4.74
C PHE A 1136 7.71 -5.10 5.20
N LEU A 1137 7.64 -4.44 6.37
CA LEU A 1137 6.47 -3.79 6.92
C LEU A 1137 6.60 -2.26 6.86
N THR A 1138 5.50 -1.53 6.73
CA THR A 1138 5.45 -0.09 6.97
C THR A 1138 5.34 0.23 8.47
N LEU A 1139 5.54 1.49 8.87
CA LEU A 1139 5.39 1.89 10.28
C LEU A 1139 3.97 1.64 10.80
N ASP A 1140 2.95 1.93 9.99
CA ASP A 1140 1.55 1.68 10.34
C ASP A 1140 1.25 0.18 10.45
N GLU A 1141 1.80 -0.66 9.57
CA GLU A 1141 1.66 -2.12 9.65
C GLU A 1141 2.34 -2.70 10.91
N ILE A 1142 3.50 -2.17 11.31
CA ILE A 1142 4.16 -2.55 12.57
C ILE A 1142 3.25 -2.18 13.76
N ASN A 1143 2.70 -0.96 13.77
CA ASN A 1143 1.77 -0.51 14.82
C ASN A 1143 0.54 -1.43 14.90
N ASP A 1144 -0.08 -1.75 13.76
CA ASP A 1144 -1.28 -2.57 13.70
C ASP A 1144 -0.98 -4.01 14.12
N LEU A 1145 0.17 -4.58 13.72
CA LEU A 1145 0.60 -5.92 14.12
C LEU A 1145 0.90 -6.01 15.64
N LEU A 1146 1.44 -4.96 16.25
CA LEU A 1146 1.67 -4.89 17.70
C LEU A 1146 0.35 -4.88 18.49
N ASN A 1147 -0.70 -4.25 17.95
CA ASN A 1147 -2.02 -4.17 18.59
C ASN A 1147 -2.93 -5.37 18.26
N THR A 1148 -2.71 -6.08 17.15
CA THR A 1148 -3.59 -7.18 16.68
C THR A 1148 -2.92 -8.56 16.66
N ARG A 1149 -1.95 -8.79 15.76
CA ARG A 1149 -1.46 -10.08 15.20
C ARG A 1149 -2.15 -10.53 13.89
N SER A 1150 -2.54 -9.58 13.03
CA SER A 1150 -3.15 -9.88 11.73
C SER A 1150 -2.22 -10.72 10.81
N PRO A 1151 -2.65 -11.93 10.38
CA PRO A 1151 -1.86 -12.75 9.47
C PRO A 1151 -1.77 -12.23 8.03
N SER A 1152 -2.70 -11.39 7.59
CA SER A 1152 -2.69 -10.81 6.23
C SER A 1152 -1.48 -9.87 6.06
N ILE A 1153 -1.15 -9.09 7.09
CA ILE A 1153 0.03 -8.23 7.13
C ILE A 1153 1.32 -9.06 6.98
N ILE A 1154 1.42 -10.19 7.70
CA ILE A 1154 2.57 -11.09 7.63
C ILE A 1154 2.69 -11.74 6.24
N THR A 1155 1.58 -12.20 5.68
CA THR A 1155 1.53 -12.82 4.36
C THR A 1155 2.02 -11.84 3.28
N ARG A 1156 1.56 -10.58 3.34
CA ARG A 1156 2.02 -9.51 2.46
C ARG A 1156 3.51 -9.21 2.63
N ALA A 1157 4.01 -9.14 3.86
CA ALA A 1157 5.43 -8.92 4.13
C ALA A 1157 6.31 -10.06 3.58
N ILE A 1158 5.87 -11.32 3.71
CA ILE A 1158 6.56 -12.49 3.14
C ILE A 1158 6.60 -12.40 1.61
N HIS A 1159 5.50 -11.98 0.99
CA HIS A 1159 5.41 -11.79 -0.47
C HIS A 1159 6.36 -10.69 -0.95
N ARG A 1160 6.38 -9.53 -0.27
CA ARG A 1160 7.35 -8.45 -0.54
C ARG A 1160 8.80 -8.93 -0.40
N LYS A 1161 9.13 -9.68 0.67
CA LYS A 1161 10.46 -10.26 0.89
C LYS A 1161 10.87 -11.22 -0.23
N LYS A 1162 9.94 -12.04 -0.72
CA LYS A 1162 10.15 -12.98 -1.83
C LYS A 1162 10.47 -12.26 -3.15
N LEU A 1163 9.78 -11.15 -3.44
CA LEU A 1163 9.95 -10.41 -4.70
C LEU A 1163 11.13 -9.42 -4.69
N HIS A 1164 11.58 -9.00 -3.51
CA HIS A 1164 12.61 -7.97 -3.37
C HIS A 1164 13.91 -8.24 -4.17
N PRO A 1165 14.46 -9.47 -4.24
CA PRO A 1165 15.66 -9.74 -5.06
C PRO A 1165 15.44 -9.48 -6.56
N THR A 1166 14.25 -9.81 -7.08
CA THR A 1166 13.89 -9.55 -8.49
C THR A 1166 13.79 -8.05 -8.73
N VAL A 1167 13.06 -7.35 -7.86
CA VAL A 1167 12.86 -5.91 -7.97
C VAL A 1167 14.20 -5.17 -7.84
N ASP A 1168 15.09 -5.57 -6.94
CA ASP A 1168 16.41 -4.94 -6.73
C ASP A 1168 17.34 -5.02 -7.95
N ASN A 1169 17.10 -5.96 -8.86
CA ASN A 1169 17.86 -6.10 -10.09
C ASN A 1169 17.36 -5.20 -11.22
N PHE A 1170 16.20 -4.54 -11.08
CA PHE A 1170 15.71 -3.60 -12.08
C PHE A 1170 16.69 -2.45 -12.27
N ARG A 1171 16.83 -2.02 -13.53
CA ARG A 1171 17.63 -0.86 -13.92
C ARG A 1171 16.74 0.05 -14.74
N PHE A 1172 16.85 1.35 -14.51
CA PHE A 1172 16.04 2.36 -15.18
C PHE A 1172 16.94 3.26 -16.02
N PRO A 1173 16.42 3.82 -17.14
CA PRO A 1173 17.12 4.87 -17.87
C PRO A 1173 17.45 6.06 -16.94
N GLU A 1174 18.57 6.75 -17.20
CA GLU A 1174 18.98 7.92 -16.41
C GLU A 1174 17.86 8.96 -16.32
N ILE A 1175 17.19 9.23 -17.44
CA ILE A 1175 16.02 10.10 -17.55
C ILE A 1175 14.93 9.31 -18.28
N SER A 1176 13.73 9.27 -17.69
CA SER A 1176 12.53 8.66 -18.27
C SER A 1176 11.46 9.73 -18.47
N LYS A 1177 10.75 9.68 -19.60
CA LYS A 1177 9.55 10.49 -19.87
C LYS A 1177 8.32 9.61 -19.66
N GLY A 1178 7.36 10.08 -18.87
CA GLY A 1178 6.18 9.31 -18.48
C GLY A 1178 6.50 8.21 -17.47
N LEU A 1179 5.69 7.14 -17.47
CA LEU A 1179 5.80 6.04 -16.52
C LEU A 1179 7.17 5.32 -16.66
N PRO A 1180 8.02 5.31 -15.62
CA PRO A 1180 9.33 4.67 -15.70
C PRO A 1180 9.20 3.17 -15.87
N LYS A 1181 9.89 2.62 -16.88
CA LYS A 1181 9.95 1.18 -17.11
C LYS A 1181 11.38 0.66 -16.90
N PRO A 1182 11.56 -0.51 -16.27
CA PRO A 1182 12.85 -1.17 -16.24
C PRO A 1182 13.37 -1.47 -17.64
N ILE A 1183 14.68 -1.38 -17.84
CA ILE A 1183 15.35 -1.74 -19.10
C ILE A 1183 15.32 -3.27 -19.26
N ASN A 1184 14.80 -3.75 -20.40
CA ASN A 1184 14.80 -5.16 -20.76
C ASN A 1184 15.98 -5.47 -21.70
N TYR A 1185 17.07 -6.00 -21.15
CA TYR A 1185 18.28 -6.27 -21.91
C TYR A 1185 18.09 -7.35 -23.00
N GLU A 1186 17.09 -8.23 -22.89
CA GLU A 1186 16.79 -9.24 -23.92
C GLU A 1186 16.21 -8.62 -25.19
N GLU A 1187 15.34 -7.60 -25.08
CA GLU A 1187 14.77 -6.89 -26.23
C GLU A 1187 15.81 -5.99 -26.92
N GLU A 1188 16.66 -5.28 -26.17
CA GLU A 1188 17.75 -4.46 -26.75
C GLU A 1188 18.84 -5.30 -27.45
N SER A 1189 19.05 -6.55 -27.02
CA SER A 1189 20.05 -7.45 -27.64
C SER A 1189 19.68 -7.93 -29.05
N SER A 1190 18.43 -7.70 -29.49
CA SER A 1190 17.91 -8.11 -30.80
C SER A 1190 18.09 -7.06 -31.91
N GLU A 1191 18.51 -5.83 -31.57
CA GLU A 1191 18.91 -4.82 -32.56
C GLU A 1191 20.38 -5.04 -32.98
N ASN A 1192 20.58 -5.16 -34.30
CA ASN A 1192 21.86 -5.49 -34.94
C ASN A 1192 23.06 -4.71 -34.38
N TYR A 1193 23.94 -5.39 -33.64
CA TYR A 1193 25.30 -4.88 -33.43
C TYR A 1193 26.11 -5.02 -34.73
N GLU A 1194 26.21 -3.94 -35.50
CA GLU A 1194 27.36 -3.79 -36.39
C GLU A 1194 28.62 -3.83 -35.52
N PHE A 1195 29.51 -4.78 -35.78
CA PHE A 1195 30.82 -4.83 -35.14
C PHE A 1195 31.61 -3.56 -35.52
N VAL A 1196 31.55 -2.54 -34.66
CA VAL A 1196 32.38 -1.34 -34.81
C VAL A 1196 33.80 -1.71 -34.41
N ALA A 1197 34.71 -1.74 -35.38
CA ALA A 1197 36.11 -2.12 -35.19
C ALA A 1197 36.90 -1.18 -34.25
N ASP A 1198 36.36 0.00 -33.92
CA ASP A 1198 36.91 0.97 -32.97
C ASP A 1198 35.85 1.38 -31.92
N LEU A 1199 35.66 0.56 -30.88
CA LEU A 1199 34.76 0.87 -29.77
C LEU A 1199 35.32 2.03 -28.92
N THR A 1200 35.00 3.26 -29.29
CA THR A 1200 35.33 4.46 -28.49
C THR A 1200 34.13 4.87 -27.65
N MET A 1201 34.19 4.62 -26.34
CA MET A 1201 33.18 5.13 -25.38
C MET A 1201 33.51 6.58 -25.00
N LYS A 1202 32.52 7.49 -25.13
CA LYS A 1202 32.63 8.87 -24.65
C LYS A 1202 32.03 8.99 -23.25
N GLY A 1203 32.69 9.74 -22.36
CA GLY A 1203 32.23 9.98 -20.99
C GLY A 1203 32.66 11.36 -20.49
N ILE A 1204 32.33 11.67 -19.23
CA ILE A 1204 32.73 12.94 -18.60
C ILE A 1204 34.20 12.82 -18.16
N PRO A 1205 35.06 13.81 -18.45
CA PRO A 1205 36.45 13.80 -17.99
C PRO A 1205 36.51 13.93 -16.45
N VAL A 1206 36.87 12.85 -15.75
CA VAL A 1206 36.97 12.82 -14.28
C VAL A 1206 38.41 13.02 -13.78
N SER A 1207 39.40 12.50 -14.52
CA SER A 1207 40.81 12.58 -14.16
C SER A 1207 41.67 12.80 -15.40
N GLN A 1208 42.73 13.60 -15.28
CA GLN A 1208 43.64 13.89 -16.39
C GLN A 1208 44.65 12.77 -16.59
N GLY A 1209 44.76 12.31 -17.84
CA GLY A 1209 45.74 11.33 -18.27
C GLY A 1209 45.16 10.33 -19.26
N VAL A 1210 46.04 9.68 -20.02
CA VAL A 1210 45.69 8.54 -20.86
C VAL A 1210 46.35 7.30 -20.26
N THR A 1211 45.58 6.24 -20.07
CA THR A 1211 46.10 4.97 -19.57
C THR A 1211 45.60 3.81 -20.42
N LYS A 1212 46.33 2.70 -20.41
CA LYS A 1212 45.94 1.44 -21.05
C LYS A 1212 46.05 0.31 -20.03
N GLY A 1213 45.01 -0.50 -19.93
CA GLY A 1213 44.96 -1.62 -19.00
C GLY A 1213 43.76 -2.53 -19.27
N TYR A 1214 43.68 -3.63 -18.53
CA TYR A 1214 42.51 -4.50 -18.56
C TYR A 1214 41.34 -3.84 -17.85
N ALA A 1215 40.20 -3.71 -18.53
CA ALA A 1215 38.93 -3.39 -17.89
C ALA A 1215 38.50 -4.57 -17.02
N ARG A 1216 38.23 -4.33 -15.74
CA ARG A 1216 37.68 -5.33 -14.82
C ARG A 1216 36.34 -4.83 -14.34
N VAL A 1217 35.30 -5.62 -14.59
CA VAL A 1217 33.92 -5.31 -14.20
C VAL A 1217 33.64 -6.01 -12.88
N ALA A 1218 33.24 -5.26 -11.87
CA ALA A 1218 32.78 -5.77 -10.58
C ALA A 1218 31.48 -5.05 -10.22
N MET A 1219 30.42 -5.83 -10.03
CA MET A 1219 29.07 -5.35 -9.74
C MET A 1219 28.74 -5.44 -8.25
N THR A 1220 29.53 -6.18 -7.48
CA THR A 1220 29.38 -6.34 -6.03
C THR A 1220 30.69 -6.04 -5.30
N LEU A 1221 30.61 -5.71 -4.00
CA LEU A 1221 31.83 -5.54 -3.19
C LEU A 1221 32.61 -6.85 -3.02
N ASP A 1222 31.95 -8.01 -3.08
CA ASP A 1222 32.60 -9.31 -3.03
C ASP A 1222 33.40 -9.56 -4.32
N GLU A 1223 32.81 -9.29 -5.49
CA GLU A 1223 33.53 -9.29 -6.77
C GLU A 1223 34.69 -8.27 -6.78
N ALA A 1224 34.44 -7.06 -6.26
CA ALA A 1224 35.46 -6.02 -6.16
C ALA A 1224 36.63 -6.43 -5.26
N ALA A 1225 36.35 -7.20 -4.21
CA ALA A 1225 37.36 -7.75 -3.31
C ALA A 1225 38.30 -8.74 -4.05
N HIS A 1226 37.86 -9.40 -5.11
CA HIS A 1226 38.66 -10.33 -5.90
C HIS A 1226 39.49 -9.70 -7.03
N LEU A 1227 39.46 -8.36 -7.19
CA LEU A 1227 40.20 -7.66 -8.24
C LEU A 1227 41.72 -7.67 -7.98
N LYS A 1228 42.51 -8.25 -8.90
CA LYS A 1228 43.98 -8.20 -8.84
C LYS A 1228 44.52 -6.86 -9.33
N VAL A 1229 45.59 -6.36 -8.70
CA VAL A 1229 46.27 -5.12 -9.13
C VAL A 1229 47.01 -5.33 -10.46
N SER A 1230 46.74 -4.46 -11.45
CA SER A 1230 47.54 -4.34 -12.67
C SER A 1230 48.67 -3.31 -12.42
N ARG A 1231 49.95 -3.65 -12.70
CA ARG A 1231 51.06 -2.68 -12.66
C ARG A 1231 51.04 -1.84 -13.94
N TYR A 1232 51.04 -0.51 -13.82
CA TYR A 1232 51.02 0.43 -14.96
C TYR A 1232 52.41 1.01 -15.26
N SER A 1233 52.71 1.25 -16.53
CA SER A 1233 53.81 2.09 -17.00
C SER A 1233 53.23 3.41 -17.50
N LEU A 1234 53.55 4.51 -16.82
CA LEU A 1234 53.25 5.87 -17.31
C LEU A 1234 54.29 6.22 -18.38
N ASN A 1235 53.95 6.11 -19.66
CA ASN A 1235 54.72 6.79 -20.70
C ASN A 1235 54.24 8.24 -20.76
N SER A 1236 55.09 9.17 -20.36
CA SER A 1236 54.94 10.59 -20.68
C SER A 1236 55.25 10.79 -22.16
N SER A 1237 54.24 11.10 -22.95
CA SER A 1237 54.37 11.69 -24.29
C SER A 1237 53.54 12.95 -24.37
#